data_AF-A0A3N5WI95-F1
#
_entry.id   AF-A0A3N5WI95-F1
#
_cell.length_a   1.000
_cell.length_b   1.000
_cell.length_c   1.000
_cell.angle_alpha   90.00
_cell.angle_beta   90.00
_cell.angle_gamma   90.00
#
_symmetry.space_group_name_H-M   'P 1'
#
loop_
_entity.id
_entity.type
_entity.pdbx_description
1 polymer ?
#
loop_
_entity_poly.entity_id
_entity_poly.type
_entity_poly.pdbx_seq_one_letter_code
_entity_poly.pdbx_strand_id
1 'polypeptide(L)'
;MIRLSSRVVPMRGTSMPHAQSPFAPCFRALVRAAPAACLLLAAFAAFAAPRPAPRATIIEDFESGAPALASYPEQDADPSAWAVTGANPYGGDYALRIHGNSWKVESVAPVGIGDGTVWRVAAFVERLGEMQAFGVGDGTNELFYTFAGEQLPLETKWWTAYQGAFPEEEWYAYLLPIGRDWQATYGYLPVIDRLFFVNDDDAGTTGIVLFDEIADVTDDLPVAPEASITYVVQSSRAVGKGLFLVGIEFQANVYDPDSETHAYRWDFGDGVSSEEADPVHEFLALAHHTYTVGLLVRDEGGLAGSDTCQVRVDPGAGDLPITVNFVGDVFTGRGYENHGGIIETYGIEALFEPTIPIFGNAADVNVCNLECSYTDRGTPHPTKSVVFRSRPENIAGIEYAGVDVVTTGNNHIIDYGEEGMAQTLHLLDSLGVGHSGAGTNEYFALLPAFYTQSGVRMAFLGECNRTGREWNYQPFLDAAANKPGFAYMIPHNLEAAIDGASDLADVVIVQLHSGIEYQTAPPGKGGAFAAEPPVEAMEVGPNDPDFRFRVEPTPDDRALRRLAADLGADVVINHHPHVLQGFESYGGKLIAHSLGNFVFDLYYPETFPTMVLTLEIDKEGIAGYTVAPAWIDDWIPQPATGTLGREILDRLADYSRPMGALLSVSREEPAARIYLDRSDADSTVTAGEAIDSLVLSGGYWIAPPMEL
;
A
#
# COMPACT_ATOMS: atom_id res chain seq x y z
N MET A 1 -52.08 10.47 9.37
CA MET A 1 -53.30 10.84 8.62
C MET A 1 -53.45 12.37 8.67
N ILE A 2 -53.18 13.07 7.57
CA ILE A 2 -53.81 14.33 7.09
C ILE A 2 -53.01 14.84 5.86
N ARG A 3 -53.60 14.55 4.70
CA ARG A 3 -53.73 15.27 3.42
C ARG A 3 -52.58 16.11 2.82
N LEU A 4 -52.09 15.55 1.71
CA LEU A 4 -51.61 16.20 0.48
C LEU A 4 -52.51 17.36 -0.01
N SER A 5 -51.89 18.43 -0.49
CA SER A 5 -52.45 19.26 -1.56
C SER A 5 -51.36 19.65 -2.56
N SER A 6 -51.46 19.06 -3.74
CA SER A 6 -50.71 19.38 -4.95
C SER A 6 -51.19 20.69 -5.56
N ARG A 7 -50.24 21.55 -5.97
CA ARG A 7 -50.46 22.56 -7.00
C ARG A 7 -49.26 22.60 -7.93
N VAL A 8 -49.46 21.95 -9.08
CA VAL A 8 -48.64 22.12 -10.29
C VAL A 8 -49.21 23.32 -11.05
N VAL A 9 -48.34 24.26 -11.41
CA VAL A 9 -48.61 25.31 -12.42
C VAL A 9 -47.49 25.21 -13.46
N PRO A 10 -47.78 25.17 -14.77
CA PRO A 10 -46.78 24.93 -15.80
C PRO A 10 -46.05 26.22 -16.16
N MET A 11 -44.72 26.21 -16.17
CA MET A 11 -43.93 27.28 -16.80
C MET A 11 -43.65 26.92 -18.25
N ARG A 12 -44.21 27.75 -19.15
CA ARG A 12 -43.86 27.82 -20.56
C ARG A 12 -42.46 28.41 -20.69
N GLY A 13 -41.70 27.84 -21.62
CA GLY A 13 -40.36 28.28 -21.97
C GLY A 13 -40.32 29.74 -22.40
N THR A 14 -39.26 30.40 -21.95
CA THR A 14 -38.68 31.55 -22.63
C THR A 14 -37.17 31.39 -22.57
N SER A 15 -36.59 31.35 -23.77
CA SER A 15 -35.18 31.50 -24.05
C SER A 15 -34.59 32.70 -23.31
N MET A 16 -33.46 32.51 -22.64
CA MET A 16 -32.62 33.61 -22.19
C MET A 16 -31.18 33.42 -22.71
N PRO A 17 -30.49 34.54 -22.95
CA PRO A 17 -29.31 34.61 -23.79
C PRO A 17 -28.01 34.44 -23.00
N HIS A 18 -26.95 34.15 -23.75
CA HIS A 18 -25.56 34.23 -23.32
C HIS A 18 -25.30 35.44 -22.42
N ALA A 19 -24.93 35.17 -21.16
CA ALA A 19 -24.24 36.10 -20.29
C ALA A 19 -22.80 35.61 -20.11
N GLN A 20 -21.88 36.30 -20.78
CA GLN A 20 -20.45 36.22 -20.52
C GLN A 20 -20.19 36.72 -19.10
N SER A 21 -19.58 35.88 -18.26
CA SER A 21 -18.98 36.30 -16.99
C SER A 21 -17.48 36.48 -17.22
N PRO A 22 -16.90 37.67 -16.95
CA PRO A 22 -15.48 37.92 -17.03
C PRO A 22 -14.88 37.94 -15.62
N PHE A 23 -14.37 36.80 -15.15
CA PHE A 23 -13.40 36.76 -14.06
C PHE A 23 -12.41 35.61 -14.33
N ALA A 24 -11.26 35.99 -14.88
CA ALA A 24 -10.06 35.18 -14.89
C ALA A 24 -9.13 35.72 -13.80
N PRO A 25 -8.52 34.87 -12.96
CA PRO A 25 -7.24 35.20 -12.36
C PRO A 25 -6.11 34.66 -13.25
N CYS A 26 -5.22 35.59 -13.58
CA CYS A 26 -3.87 35.50 -14.10
C CYS A 26 -3.16 34.13 -14.11
N PHE A 27 -2.76 33.72 -15.31
CA PHE A 27 -1.40 33.31 -15.70
C PHE A 27 -0.57 32.54 -14.65
N ARG A 28 -0.77 31.22 -14.57
CA ARG A 28 0.32 30.24 -14.49
C ARG A 28 0.43 29.54 -15.84
N ALA A 29 1.04 30.22 -16.80
CA ALA A 29 1.39 29.67 -18.10
C ALA A 29 2.78 30.19 -18.47
N LEU A 30 3.81 29.58 -17.88
CA LEU A 30 5.18 29.46 -18.40
C LEU A 30 6.00 28.68 -17.35
N VAL A 31 6.57 27.54 -17.77
CA VAL A 31 7.30 26.52 -16.99
C VAL A 31 6.40 25.51 -16.25
N ARG A 32 5.51 24.85 -16.98
CA ARG A 32 5.23 23.42 -16.77
C ARG A 32 5.49 22.75 -18.10
N ALA A 33 6.74 22.31 -18.32
CA ALA A 33 6.93 21.17 -19.19
C ALA A 33 6.31 20.01 -18.40
N ALA A 34 5.21 19.45 -18.90
CA ALA A 34 4.70 18.21 -18.36
C ALA A 34 5.86 17.20 -18.33
N PRO A 35 6.16 16.53 -17.20
CA PRO A 35 6.90 15.29 -17.31
C PRO A 35 5.97 14.36 -18.09
N ALA A 36 6.43 13.92 -19.27
CA ALA A 36 5.73 12.88 -20.00
C ALA A 36 5.73 11.64 -19.10
N ALA A 37 4.58 11.37 -18.48
CA ALA A 37 4.35 10.15 -17.75
C ALA A 37 3.75 9.12 -18.72
N CYS A 38 4.50 8.03 -18.89
CA CYS A 38 4.04 6.69 -19.24
C CYS A 38 3.10 6.54 -20.44
N LEU A 39 3.68 6.68 -21.64
CA LEU A 39 3.28 5.87 -22.79
C LEU A 39 4.25 4.69 -22.89
N LEU A 40 3.83 3.49 -22.47
CA LEU A 40 4.09 2.20 -23.16
C LEU A 40 3.69 0.99 -22.27
N LEU A 41 2.38 0.77 -22.14
CA LEU A 41 1.82 -0.58 -22.03
C LEU A 41 1.04 -0.85 -23.32
N ALA A 42 1.76 -0.91 -24.44
CA ALA A 42 1.23 -1.35 -25.72
C ALA A 42 2.35 -1.90 -26.61
N ALA A 43 2.45 -3.24 -26.61
CA ALA A 43 2.98 -4.08 -27.68
C ALA A 43 4.43 -3.83 -28.14
N PHE A 44 5.38 -4.46 -27.45
CA PHE A 44 6.59 -4.95 -28.10
C PHE A 44 6.54 -6.48 -28.19
N ALA A 45 6.01 -6.98 -29.30
CA ALA A 45 6.43 -8.27 -29.83
C ALA A 45 7.81 -8.09 -30.46
N ALA A 46 8.85 -7.95 -29.63
CA ALA A 46 10.23 -8.03 -30.07
C ALA A 46 10.64 -9.52 -30.06
N PHE A 47 11.24 -9.97 -31.16
CA PHE A 47 11.78 -11.32 -31.28
C PHE A 47 12.82 -11.55 -30.18
N ALA A 48 12.44 -12.28 -29.13
CA ALA A 48 13.36 -12.78 -28.13
C ALA A 48 14.45 -13.60 -28.85
N ALA A 49 15.72 -13.29 -28.57
CA ALA A 49 16.80 -14.22 -28.82
C ALA A 49 16.46 -15.55 -28.12
N PRO A 50 16.86 -16.71 -28.68
CA PRO A 50 16.54 -17.98 -28.05
C PRO A 50 17.11 -18.01 -26.63
N ARG A 51 16.23 -18.01 -25.63
CA ARG A 51 16.58 -18.30 -24.23
C ARG A 51 17.52 -19.52 -24.20
N PRO A 52 18.55 -19.53 -23.34
CA PRO A 52 19.23 -20.76 -22.99
C PRO A 52 18.17 -21.82 -22.61
N ALA A 53 18.44 -23.10 -22.90
CA ALA A 53 17.55 -24.18 -22.49
C ALA A 53 17.22 -24.06 -20.98
N PRO A 54 15.97 -24.36 -20.55
CA PRO A 54 15.55 -24.20 -19.16
C PRO A 54 16.54 -24.92 -18.23
N ARG A 55 17.02 -24.20 -17.21
CA ARG A 55 17.92 -24.68 -16.16
C ARG A 55 17.17 -25.24 -14.97
N ALA A 56 15.84 -25.19 -14.98
CA ALA A 56 14.99 -25.74 -13.94
C ALA A 56 15.44 -27.15 -13.54
N THR A 57 15.77 -27.31 -12.27
CA THR A 57 16.18 -28.60 -11.72
C THR A 57 14.93 -29.31 -11.21
N ILE A 58 14.51 -30.36 -11.91
CA ILE A 58 13.37 -31.19 -11.49
C ILE A 58 13.73 -31.88 -10.18
N ILE A 59 12.85 -31.72 -9.19
CA ILE A 59 12.94 -32.36 -7.88
C ILE A 59 12.04 -33.59 -7.87
N GLU A 60 10.81 -33.45 -8.38
CA GLU A 60 9.85 -34.54 -8.55
C GLU A 60 8.88 -34.20 -9.70
N ASP A 61 8.67 -35.15 -10.61
CA ASP A 61 7.77 -35.03 -11.76
C ASP A 61 6.85 -36.26 -11.93
N PHE A 62 6.92 -37.21 -10.99
CA PHE A 62 6.16 -38.46 -10.95
C PHE A 62 6.34 -39.38 -12.17
N GLU A 63 7.29 -39.09 -13.06
CA GLU A 63 7.55 -39.86 -14.28
C GLU A 63 8.15 -41.26 -13.99
N SER A 64 8.59 -41.48 -12.75
CA SER A 64 8.94 -42.82 -12.26
C SER A 64 7.74 -43.78 -12.26
N GLY A 65 6.51 -43.25 -12.22
CA GLY A 65 5.26 -44.00 -12.11
C GLY A 65 5.04 -44.67 -10.74
N ALA A 66 5.98 -44.54 -9.81
CA ALA A 66 5.96 -45.23 -8.51
C ALA A 66 6.72 -44.45 -7.42
N PRO A 67 6.25 -43.24 -7.06
CA PRO A 67 6.84 -42.42 -6.00
C PRO A 67 6.82 -43.14 -4.65
N ALA A 68 7.81 -42.85 -3.81
CA ALA A 68 8.01 -43.53 -2.53
C ALA A 68 7.27 -42.79 -1.41
N LEU A 69 5.94 -42.85 -1.44
CA LEU A 69 5.09 -42.11 -0.49
C LEU A 69 4.87 -42.87 0.83
N ALA A 70 5.14 -42.18 1.93
CA ALA A 70 4.75 -42.58 3.28
C ALA A 70 3.58 -41.74 3.81
N SER A 71 2.85 -42.25 4.79
CA SER A 71 1.83 -41.50 5.51
C SER A 71 2.44 -40.43 6.41
N TYR A 72 1.91 -39.21 6.36
CA TYR A 72 2.22 -38.21 7.37
C TYR A 72 1.67 -38.67 8.73
N PRO A 73 2.45 -38.60 9.83
CA PRO A 73 2.02 -39.10 11.13
C PRO A 73 0.75 -38.42 11.64
N GLU A 74 -0.20 -39.21 12.13
CA GLU A 74 -1.41 -38.78 12.84
C GLU A 74 -2.46 -38.00 12.01
N GLN A 75 -2.11 -37.48 10.82
CA GLN A 75 -3.03 -36.74 9.94
C GLN A 75 -3.57 -37.58 8.77
N ASP A 76 -2.84 -38.59 8.29
CA ASP A 76 -3.26 -39.40 7.13
C ASP A 76 -4.32 -40.46 7.53
N ALA A 77 -5.59 -40.05 7.56
CA ALA A 77 -6.71 -40.92 7.93
C ALA A 77 -7.05 -41.96 6.84
N ASP A 78 -6.75 -41.67 5.56
CA ASP A 78 -6.92 -42.56 4.42
C ASP A 78 -5.59 -42.90 3.71
N PRO A 79 -4.69 -43.72 4.30
CA PRO A 79 -3.36 -43.99 3.76
C PRO A 79 -3.26 -44.52 2.33
N SER A 80 -4.35 -45.11 1.82
CA SER A 80 -4.44 -45.63 0.45
C SER A 80 -5.07 -44.67 -0.56
N ALA A 81 -5.51 -43.49 -0.15
CA ALA A 81 -6.26 -42.56 -0.98
C ALA A 81 -5.34 -41.65 -1.83
N TRP A 82 -4.48 -42.29 -2.61
CA TRP A 82 -3.62 -41.64 -3.60
C TRP A 82 -3.36 -42.60 -4.76
N ALA A 83 -3.01 -42.05 -5.93
CA ALA A 83 -2.59 -42.82 -7.09
C ALA A 83 -1.72 -41.96 -8.01
N VAL A 84 -0.77 -42.60 -8.70
CA VAL A 84 -0.18 -42.00 -9.90
C VAL A 84 -1.13 -42.25 -11.07
N THR A 85 -1.46 -41.19 -11.81
CA THR A 85 -2.44 -41.23 -12.90
C THR A 85 -1.82 -40.67 -14.18
N GLY A 86 -2.10 -41.31 -15.31
CA GLY A 86 -1.82 -40.72 -16.64
C GLY A 86 -3.01 -39.96 -17.22
N ALA A 87 -4.07 -39.78 -16.43
CA ALA A 87 -5.17 -38.91 -16.79
C ALA A 87 -4.89 -37.49 -16.28
N ASN A 88 -4.89 -36.52 -17.19
CA ASN A 88 -4.68 -35.09 -16.94
C ASN A 88 -3.31 -34.72 -16.31
N PRO A 89 -2.17 -35.23 -16.79
CA PRO A 89 -0.87 -34.75 -16.32
C PRO A 89 -0.63 -33.28 -16.72
N TYR A 90 0.18 -32.55 -15.94
CA TYR A 90 0.60 -31.18 -16.30
C TYR A 90 1.66 -31.25 -17.41
N GLY A 91 2.66 -32.11 -17.19
CA GLY A 91 3.73 -32.44 -18.12
C GLY A 91 3.97 -33.96 -18.13
N GLY A 92 4.70 -34.47 -19.14
CA GLY A 92 5.03 -35.90 -19.18
C GLY A 92 3.82 -36.84 -19.32
N ASP A 93 3.93 -38.02 -18.72
CA ASP A 93 2.95 -39.10 -18.79
C ASP A 93 2.17 -39.29 -17.48
N TYR A 94 2.63 -38.75 -16.34
CA TYR A 94 2.09 -39.05 -15.02
C TYR A 94 1.94 -37.82 -14.10
N ALA A 95 0.94 -37.86 -13.22
CA ALA A 95 0.78 -36.92 -12.10
C ALA A 95 0.37 -37.66 -10.82
N LEU A 96 0.68 -37.08 -9.66
CA LEU A 96 0.22 -37.60 -8.36
C LEU A 96 -1.17 -37.08 -8.05
N ARG A 97 -2.15 -37.98 -7.94
CA ARG A 97 -3.53 -37.67 -7.52
C ARG A 97 -3.75 -38.09 -6.06
N ILE A 98 -4.11 -37.15 -5.20
CA ILE A 98 -4.46 -37.40 -3.79
C ILE A 98 -5.95 -37.10 -3.59
N HIS A 99 -6.63 -37.90 -2.77
CA HIS A 99 -8.05 -37.74 -2.47
C HIS A 99 -8.39 -38.24 -1.07
N GLY A 100 -9.62 -38.01 -0.61
CA GLY A 100 -10.02 -38.36 0.77
C GLY A 100 -9.21 -37.58 1.81
N ASN A 101 -9.18 -37.99 3.08
CA ASN A 101 -8.27 -37.33 4.02
C ASN A 101 -6.90 -38.01 3.95
N SER A 102 -6.01 -37.48 3.11
CA SER A 102 -4.71 -38.09 2.88
C SER A 102 -3.56 -37.09 2.80
N TRP A 103 -2.54 -37.36 3.61
CA TRP A 103 -1.32 -36.59 3.72
C TRP A 103 -0.13 -37.50 3.42
N LYS A 104 0.64 -37.16 2.39
CA LYS A 104 1.79 -37.94 1.93
C LYS A 104 3.10 -37.22 2.15
N VAL A 105 4.11 -38.02 2.46
CA VAL A 105 5.50 -37.59 2.59
C VAL A 105 6.33 -38.37 1.59
N GLU A 106 7.11 -37.66 0.77
CA GLU A 106 8.12 -38.25 -0.10
C GLU A 106 9.50 -37.84 0.39
N SER A 107 10.42 -38.80 0.51
CA SER A 107 11.84 -38.48 0.73
C SER A 107 12.51 -38.22 -0.60
N VAL A 108 13.15 -37.06 -0.74
CA VAL A 108 13.85 -36.66 -1.97
C VAL A 108 15.36 -36.60 -1.73
N ALA A 109 16.13 -36.50 -2.82
CA ALA A 109 17.54 -36.19 -2.69
C ALA A 109 17.70 -34.83 -1.99
N PRO A 110 18.64 -34.67 -1.03
CA PRO A 110 18.79 -33.41 -0.32
C PRO A 110 19.05 -32.21 -1.26
N VAL A 111 18.21 -31.18 -1.17
CA VAL A 111 18.29 -29.95 -1.97
C VAL A 111 18.66 -28.79 -1.06
N GLY A 112 19.79 -28.13 -1.32
CA GLY A 112 20.19 -26.94 -0.57
C GLY A 112 19.39 -25.72 -1.01
N ILE A 113 18.92 -24.93 -0.07
CA ILE A 113 18.11 -23.73 -0.32
C ILE A 113 18.94 -22.48 -0.03
N GLY A 114 19.00 -21.56 -0.99
CA GLY A 114 19.45 -20.16 -0.82
C GLY A 114 18.28 -19.22 -0.46
N ASP A 115 18.58 -17.99 -0.06
CA ASP A 115 17.58 -16.95 0.30
C ASP A 115 16.62 -16.61 -0.86
N GLY A 116 17.13 -16.47 -2.08
CA GLY A 116 16.34 -16.21 -3.29
C GLY A 116 15.70 -17.45 -3.93
N THR A 117 15.74 -18.62 -3.29
CA THR A 117 15.28 -19.87 -3.92
C THR A 117 13.77 -19.85 -4.13
N VAL A 118 13.35 -20.10 -5.36
CA VAL A 118 11.95 -20.21 -5.75
C VAL A 118 11.71 -21.55 -6.43
N TRP A 119 10.73 -22.29 -5.92
CA TRP A 119 10.29 -23.53 -6.54
C TRP A 119 8.97 -23.33 -7.27
N ARG A 120 8.86 -23.96 -8.43
CA ARG A 120 7.59 -24.11 -9.13
C ARG A 120 6.94 -25.41 -8.68
N VAL A 121 5.65 -25.34 -8.38
CA VAL A 121 4.81 -26.53 -8.10
C VAL A 121 3.59 -26.44 -8.99
N ALA A 122 3.39 -27.42 -9.87
CA ALA A 122 2.13 -27.52 -10.59
C ALA A 122 1.10 -28.23 -9.70
N ALA A 123 -0.07 -27.63 -9.53
CA ALA A 123 -1.19 -28.28 -8.85
C ALA A 123 -2.51 -28.04 -9.59
N PHE A 124 -3.40 -29.02 -9.48
CA PHE A 124 -4.75 -29.01 -10.05
C PHE A 124 -5.75 -29.41 -8.99
N VAL A 125 -6.61 -28.49 -8.59
CA VAL A 125 -7.68 -28.76 -7.62
C VAL A 125 -8.90 -29.27 -8.40
N GLU A 126 -9.09 -30.59 -8.44
CA GLU A 126 -10.23 -31.23 -9.12
C GLU A 126 -11.52 -31.11 -8.30
N ARG A 127 -11.39 -31.10 -6.97
CA ARG A 127 -12.49 -30.88 -6.04
C ARG A 127 -11.95 -30.30 -4.75
N LEU A 128 -12.60 -29.27 -4.22
CA LEU A 128 -12.24 -28.70 -2.92
C LEU A 128 -12.30 -29.75 -1.81
N GLY A 129 -11.22 -29.82 -1.04
CA GLY A 129 -11.20 -30.42 0.30
C GLY A 129 -11.25 -29.35 1.38
N GLU A 130 -10.99 -29.73 2.63
CA GLU A 130 -10.88 -28.77 3.73
C GLU A 130 -9.60 -27.97 3.67
N MET A 131 -8.50 -28.61 3.26
CA MET A 131 -7.21 -27.96 3.04
C MET A 131 -6.41 -28.75 2.01
N GLN A 132 -5.96 -28.07 0.96
CA GLN A 132 -5.13 -28.64 -0.10
C GLN A 132 -3.86 -27.84 -0.19
N ALA A 133 -2.72 -28.50 0.03
CA ALA A 133 -1.45 -27.83 0.24
C ALA A 133 -0.27 -28.66 -0.25
N PHE A 134 0.82 -27.95 -0.50
CA PHE A 134 2.15 -28.52 -0.71
C PHE A 134 3.07 -28.06 0.41
N GLY A 135 4.03 -28.89 0.80
CA GLY A 135 5.04 -28.49 1.77
C GLY A 135 6.41 -29.09 1.53
N VAL A 136 7.38 -28.55 2.25
CA VAL A 136 8.78 -28.98 2.25
C VAL A 136 9.32 -29.13 3.67
N GLY A 137 10.33 -29.96 3.88
CA GLY A 137 10.95 -30.14 5.20
C GLY A 137 12.43 -30.50 5.17
N ASP A 138 13.13 -30.24 6.27
CA ASP A 138 14.57 -30.51 6.46
C ASP A 138 14.84 -31.68 7.43
N GLY A 139 13.77 -32.37 7.83
CA GLY A 139 13.79 -33.44 8.83
C GLY A 139 13.60 -33.03 10.27
N THR A 140 13.56 -31.73 10.56
CA THR A 140 13.19 -31.19 11.86
C THR A 140 12.00 -30.25 11.76
N ASN A 141 12.01 -29.36 10.77
CA ASN A 141 11.01 -28.32 10.53
C ASN A 141 10.35 -28.51 9.17
N GLU A 142 9.19 -27.88 9.00
CA GLU A 142 8.31 -28.05 7.86
C GLU A 142 7.71 -26.71 7.46
N LEU A 143 7.53 -26.46 6.16
CA LEU A 143 6.91 -25.26 5.63
C LEU A 143 5.83 -25.67 4.64
N PHE A 144 4.63 -25.08 4.74
CA PHE A 144 3.48 -25.45 3.93
C PHE A 144 2.90 -24.23 3.22
N TYR A 145 2.40 -24.46 2.01
CA TYR A 145 1.69 -23.50 1.17
C TYR A 145 0.30 -24.02 0.87
N THR A 146 -0.72 -23.27 1.27
CA THR A 146 -2.12 -23.64 1.04
C THR A 146 -2.57 -23.12 -0.32
N PHE A 147 -3.10 -24.01 -1.16
CA PHE A 147 -3.58 -23.69 -2.51
C PHE A 147 -5.10 -23.55 -2.56
N ALA A 148 -5.82 -24.38 -1.81
CA ALA A 148 -7.27 -24.33 -1.73
C ALA A 148 -7.79 -24.93 -0.41
N GLY A 149 -9.07 -24.75 -0.14
CA GLY A 149 -9.80 -25.42 0.92
C GLY A 149 -10.46 -24.47 1.92
N GLU A 150 -11.47 -24.96 2.63
CA GLU A 150 -12.37 -24.17 3.48
C GLU A 150 -11.83 -23.88 4.90
N GLN A 151 -10.64 -24.35 5.26
CA GLN A 151 -10.02 -24.11 6.57
C GLN A 151 -8.78 -23.21 6.47
N LEU A 152 -8.61 -22.33 7.46
CA LEU A 152 -7.43 -21.49 7.61
C LEU A 152 -6.49 -22.08 8.67
N PRO A 153 -5.28 -22.54 8.30
CA PRO A 153 -4.30 -22.93 9.29
C PRO A 153 -3.77 -21.71 10.06
N LEU A 154 -3.63 -21.84 11.38
CA LEU A 154 -3.22 -20.73 12.26
C LEU A 154 -1.73 -20.80 12.70
N GLU A 155 -1.01 -21.86 12.33
CA GLU A 155 0.42 -21.99 12.67
C GLU A 155 1.30 -21.20 11.68
N THR A 156 2.40 -20.62 12.17
CA THR A 156 3.34 -19.78 11.39
C THR A 156 4.09 -20.53 10.29
N LYS A 157 3.95 -21.85 10.24
CA LYS A 157 4.53 -22.69 9.18
C LYS A 157 3.66 -22.76 7.92
N TRP A 158 2.46 -22.17 7.94
CA TRP A 158 1.53 -22.17 6.81
C TRP A 158 1.46 -20.81 6.14
N TRP A 159 1.69 -20.82 4.83
CA TRP A 159 1.59 -19.67 3.95
C TRP A 159 0.33 -19.77 3.11
N THR A 160 -0.61 -18.86 3.34
CA THR A 160 -1.96 -18.95 2.80
C THR A 160 -2.19 -18.02 1.62
N ALA A 161 -1.19 -17.26 1.17
CA ALA A 161 -1.33 -16.22 0.13
C ALA A 161 -1.98 -16.73 -1.17
N TYR A 162 -1.77 -18.01 -1.50
CA TYR A 162 -2.32 -18.64 -2.70
C TYR A 162 -3.71 -19.28 -2.52
N GLN A 163 -4.21 -19.36 -1.29
CA GLN A 163 -5.39 -20.15 -0.96
C GLN A 163 -6.64 -19.59 -1.65
N GLY A 164 -7.22 -20.39 -2.55
CA GLY A 164 -8.39 -20.02 -3.34
C GLY A 164 -8.13 -18.95 -4.41
N ALA A 165 -6.88 -18.61 -4.70
CA ALA A 165 -6.50 -17.55 -5.65
C ALA A 165 -6.69 -17.92 -7.12
N PHE A 166 -6.63 -19.21 -7.42
CA PHE A 166 -6.65 -19.71 -8.80
C PHE A 166 -7.82 -20.66 -9.01
N PRO A 167 -8.32 -20.75 -10.26
CA PRO A 167 -9.49 -21.55 -10.58
C PRO A 167 -9.29 -23.03 -10.25
N GLU A 168 -10.36 -23.64 -9.73
CA GLU A 168 -10.51 -25.09 -9.69
C GLU A 168 -10.64 -25.66 -11.11
N GLU A 169 -10.36 -26.96 -11.25
CA GLU A 169 -10.40 -27.69 -12.51
C GLU A 169 -9.43 -27.15 -13.60
N GLU A 170 -8.40 -26.39 -13.19
CA GLU A 170 -7.31 -25.92 -14.03
C GLU A 170 -5.95 -26.17 -13.37
N TRP A 171 -4.94 -26.44 -14.21
CA TRP A 171 -3.56 -26.56 -13.72
C TRP A 171 -2.99 -25.16 -13.50
N TYR A 172 -2.41 -24.94 -12.34
CA TYR A 172 -1.67 -23.72 -12.05
C TYR A 172 -0.26 -24.05 -11.57
N ALA A 173 0.71 -23.29 -12.06
CA ALA A 173 2.12 -23.39 -11.68
C ALA A 173 2.44 -22.32 -10.64
N TYR A 174 2.40 -22.69 -9.36
CA TYR A 174 2.66 -21.80 -8.24
C TYR A 174 4.15 -21.52 -8.13
N LEU A 175 4.54 -20.25 -7.95
CA LEU A 175 5.91 -19.88 -7.60
C LEU A 175 6.02 -19.71 -6.09
N LEU A 176 6.76 -20.59 -5.42
CA LEU A 176 6.88 -20.62 -3.97
C LEU A 176 8.26 -20.09 -3.58
N PRO A 177 8.36 -18.92 -2.91
CA PRO A 177 9.65 -18.36 -2.51
C PRO A 177 10.18 -19.04 -1.25
N ILE A 178 10.46 -20.35 -1.36
CA ILE A 178 10.81 -21.24 -0.26
C ILE A 178 12.01 -20.73 0.55
N GLY A 179 13.03 -20.18 -0.10
CA GLY A 179 14.21 -19.64 0.61
C GLY A 179 13.85 -18.54 1.58
N ARG A 180 13.15 -17.55 1.04
CA ARG A 180 12.66 -16.36 1.73
C ARG A 180 11.72 -16.71 2.86
N ASP A 181 10.69 -17.50 2.55
CA ASP A 181 9.64 -17.86 3.49
C ASP A 181 10.17 -18.74 4.62
N TRP A 182 11.07 -19.67 4.32
CA TRP A 182 11.71 -20.50 5.33
C TRP A 182 12.61 -19.66 6.25
N GLN A 183 13.42 -18.76 5.70
CA GLN A 183 14.27 -17.88 6.50
C GLN A 183 13.43 -16.97 7.40
N ALA A 184 12.30 -16.45 6.90
CA ALA A 184 11.37 -15.65 7.68
C ALA A 184 10.73 -16.46 8.84
N THR A 185 10.37 -17.72 8.60
CA THR A 185 9.75 -18.58 9.63
C THR A 185 10.77 -19.10 10.66
N TYR A 186 11.98 -19.46 10.24
CA TYR A 186 12.93 -20.24 11.06
C TYR A 186 14.27 -19.57 11.33
N GLY A 187 14.63 -18.50 10.63
CA GLY A 187 15.87 -17.74 10.84
C GLY A 187 17.15 -18.40 10.33
N TYR A 188 17.06 -19.44 9.50
CA TYR A 188 18.19 -20.08 8.81
C TYR A 188 17.75 -20.65 7.46
N LEU A 189 18.70 -21.01 6.60
CA LEU A 189 18.43 -21.65 5.30
C LEU A 189 18.59 -23.18 5.39
N PRO A 190 17.61 -23.97 4.93
CA PRO A 190 17.58 -25.41 5.13
C PRO A 190 18.30 -26.20 4.03
N VAL A 191 18.44 -27.52 4.28
CA VAL A 191 18.58 -28.52 3.23
C VAL A 191 17.31 -29.34 3.23
N ILE A 192 16.49 -29.22 2.18
CA ILE A 192 15.21 -29.92 2.07
C ILE A 192 15.45 -31.37 1.70
N ASP A 193 14.88 -32.30 2.45
CA ASP A 193 15.00 -33.75 2.24
C ASP A 193 13.64 -34.45 2.07
N ARG A 194 12.54 -33.70 2.19
CA ARG A 194 11.18 -34.24 2.05
C ARG A 194 10.21 -33.25 1.44
N LEU A 195 9.27 -33.80 0.70
CA LEU A 195 8.10 -33.11 0.17
C LEU A 195 6.85 -33.62 0.88
N PHE A 196 5.88 -32.71 1.04
CA PHE A 196 4.58 -33.00 1.63
C PHE A 196 3.48 -32.68 0.64
N PHE A 197 2.54 -33.61 0.49
CA PHE A 197 1.38 -33.46 -0.38
C PHE A 197 0.12 -33.67 0.44
N VAL A 198 -0.72 -32.64 0.51
CA VAL A 198 -1.81 -32.57 1.47
C VAL A 198 -3.15 -32.46 0.75
N ASN A 199 -4.05 -33.38 1.07
CA ASN A 199 -5.47 -33.25 0.82
C ASN A 199 -6.21 -33.61 2.11
N ASP A 200 -6.55 -32.60 2.88
CA ASP A 200 -7.21 -32.73 4.17
C ASP A 200 -8.73 -32.73 4.02
N ASP A 201 -9.41 -33.59 4.79
CA ASP A 201 -10.84 -33.84 4.61
C ASP A 201 -11.52 -34.49 5.83
N ASP A 202 -11.34 -33.91 7.02
CA ASP A 202 -11.93 -34.41 8.28
C ASP A 202 -13.47 -34.32 8.31
N ALA A 203 -14.08 -33.38 7.59
CA ALA A 203 -15.55 -33.23 7.52
C ALA A 203 -16.27 -34.15 6.53
N GLY A 204 -15.56 -35.03 5.82
CA GLY A 204 -16.17 -35.99 4.89
C GLY A 204 -16.67 -35.37 3.59
N THR A 205 -16.01 -34.31 3.13
CA THR A 205 -16.01 -33.95 1.71
C THR A 205 -15.22 -35.03 0.93
N THR A 206 -14.97 -34.85 -0.38
CA THR A 206 -14.10 -35.79 -1.11
C THR A 206 -13.13 -34.99 -1.95
N GLY A 207 -12.36 -34.13 -1.27
CA GLY A 207 -11.36 -33.28 -1.90
C GLY A 207 -10.43 -34.11 -2.77
N ILE A 208 -10.06 -33.56 -3.92
CA ILE A 208 -9.14 -34.16 -4.87
C ILE A 208 -8.20 -33.07 -5.39
N VAL A 209 -6.91 -33.30 -5.23
CA VAL A 209 -5.84 -32.46 -5.77
C VAL A 209 -4.84 -33.34 -6.52
N LEU A 210 -4.33 -32.81 -7.62
CA LEU A 210 -3.21 -33.40 -8.33
C LEU A 210 -1.99 -32.49 -8.18
N PHE A 211 -0.81 -33.10 -8.10
CA PHE A 211 0.49 -32.43 -8.12
C PHE A 211 1.34 -32.98 -9.24
N ASP A 212 2.16 -32.11 -9.81
CA ASP A 212 3.10 -32.45 -10.88
C ASP A 212 4.23 -31.40 -10.94
N GLU A 213 5.31 -31.73 -11.64
CA GLU A 213 6.44 -30.85 -11.99
C GLU A 213 6.92 -29.91 -10.87
N ILE A 214 7.38 -30.50 -9.75
CA ILE A 214 8.06 -29.80 -8.67
C ILE A 214 9.50 -29.54 -9.10
N ALA A 215 9.84 -28.27 -9.30
CA ALA A 215 11.13 -27.88 -9.85
C ALA A 215 11.70 -26.66 -9.16
N ASP A 216 13.01 -26.66 -8.92
CA ASP A 216 13.74 -25.44 -8.59
C ASP A 216 13.90 -24.62 -9.87
N VAL A 217 13.28 -23.44 -9.90
CA VAL A 217 13.27 -22.53 -11.07
C VAL A 217 14.07 -21.26 -10.82
N THR A 218 14.84 -21.20 -9.74
CA THR A 218 15.56 -20.00 -9.30
C THR A 218 16.43 -19.41 -10.41
N ASP A 219 17.19 -20.25 -11.11
CA ASP A 219 18.08 -19.83 -12.21
C ASP A 219 17.35 -19.46 -13.51
N ASP A 220 16.04 -19.76 -13.61
CA ASP A 220 15.18 -19.46 -14.76
C ASP A 220 14.30 -18.22 -14.53
N LEU A 221 14.26 -17.69 -13.30
CA LEU A 221 13.52 -16.47 -13.00
C LEU A 221 14.19 -15.25 -13.64
N PRO A 222 13.40 -14.26 -14.11
CA PRO A 222 13.96 -13.02 -14.62
C PRO A 222 14.77 -12.29 -13.53
N VAL A 223 15.91 -11.71 -13.90
CA VAL A 223 16.78 -10.99 -12.98
C VAL A 223 16.63 -9.49 -13.20
N ALA A 224 16.42 -8.73 -12.12
CA ALA A 224 16.35 -7.27 -12.23
C ALA A 224 17.72 -6.71 -12.67
N PRO A 225 17.76 -5.68 -13.54
CA PRO A 225 19.02 -5.08 -13.94
C PRO A 225 19.73 -4.44 -12.74
N GLU A 226 21.04 -4.55 -12.66
CA GLU A 226 21.88 -3.74 -11.77
C GLU A 226 22.26 -2.45 -12.51
N ALA A 227 21.85 -1.31 -11.97
CA ALA A 227 22.16 0.01 -12.54
C ALA A 227 23.14 0.77 -11.64
N SER A 228 24.04 1.54 -12.26
CA SER A 228 24.85 2.52 -11.53
C SER A 228 25.13 3.78 -12.35
N ILE A 229 25.16 4.93 -11.67
CA ILE A 229 25.36 6.25 -12.26
C ILE A 229 26.85 6.62 -12.19
N THR A 230 27.37 7.07 -13.32
CA THR A 230 28.60 7.88 -13.35
C THR A 230 28.30 9.20 -14.04
N TYR A 231 28.99 10.28 -13.64
CA TYR A 231 28.79 11.57 -14.28
C TYR A 231 30.09 12.37 -14.40
N VAL A 232 30.12 13.26 -15.39
CA VAL A 232 31.22 14.20 -15.63
C VAL A 232 30.67 15.61 -15.74
N VAL A 233 31.20 16.51 -14.91
CA VAL A 233 30.90 17.94 -15.02
C VAL A 233 31.62 18.49 -16.25
N GLN A 234 30.84 18.93 -17.24
CA GLN A 234 31.34 19.39 -18.54
C GLN A 234 31.87 20.83 -18.44
N SER A 235 30.95 21.81 -18.41
CA SER A 235 31.31 23.22 -18.38
C SER A 235 30.20 24.06 -17.73
N SER A 236 30.60 25.14 -17.07
CA SER A 236 29.67 26.14 -16.57
C SER A 236 29.64 27.36 -17.49
N ARG A 237 28.43 27.84 -17.80
CA ARG A 237 28.23 29.05 -18.63
C ARG A 237 27.36 30.07 -17.91
N ALA A 238 27.79 31.33 -17.92
CA ALA A 238 27.00 32.42 -17.35
C ALA A 238 25.79 32.74 -18.26
N VAL A 239 24.60 32.77 -17.68
CA VAL A 239 23.34 33.04 -18.42
C VAL A 239 22.66 34.36 -18.02
N GLY A 240 23.22 35.09 -17.05
CA GLY A 240 22.68 36.36 -16.60
C GLY A 240 23.22 36.76 -15.23
N LYS A 241 22.65 37.78 -14.60
CA LYS A 241 23.02 38.40 -13.31
C LYS A 241 23.44 37.38 -12.22
N GLY A 242 24.69 36.90 -12.25
CA GLY A 242 25.21 35.90 -11.30
C GLY A 242 24.67 34.47 -11.47
N LEU A 243 23.94 34.18 -12.55
CA LEU A 243 23.37 32.86 -12.82
C LEU A 243 24.28 32.06 -13.75
N PHE A 244 24.49 30.79 -13.42
CA PHE A 244 25.27 29.85 -14.22
C PHE A 244 24.43 28.63 -14.56
N LEU A 245 24.55 28.14 -15.78
CA LEU A 245 24.17 26.77 -16.11
C LEU A 245 25.41 25.89 -15.93
N VAL A 246 25.25 24.76 -15.25
CA VAL A 246 26.29 23.73 -15.13
C VAL A 246 25.83 22.51 -15.91
N GLY A 247 26.48 22.25 -17.03
CA GLY A 247 26.23 21.07 -17.84
C GLY A 247 26.91 19.85 -17.24
N ILE A 248 26.17 18.76 -17.09
CA ILE A 248 26.64 17.49 -16.57
C ILE A 248 26.22 16.40 -17.54
N GLU A 249 27.18 15.58 -17.93
CA GLU A 249 26.95 14.37 -18.72
C GLU A 249 26.82 13.19 -17.76
N PHE A 250 25.71 12.46 -17.85
CA PHE A 250 25.43 11.26 -17.08
C PHE A 250 25.64 10.03 -17.94
N GLN A 251 26.08 8.94 -17.32
CA GLN A 251 26.26 7.64 -17.93
C GLN A 251 25.60 6.58 -17.06
N ALA A 252 24.72 5.79 -17.66
CA ALA A 252 24.13 4.61 -17.02
C ALA A 252 24.99 3.38 -17.31
N ASN A 253 25.54 2.78 -16.25
CA ASN A 253 26.20 1.49 -16.34
C ASN A 253 25.19 0.42 -15.92
N VAL A 254 24.84 -0.46 -16.85
CA VAL A 254 23.84 -1.53 -16.61
C VAL A 254 24.53 -2.88 -16.73
N TYR A 255 24.32 -3.73 -15.72
CA TYR A 255 24.62 -5.15 -15.78
C TYR A 255 23.31 -5.91 -15.65
N ASP A 256 22.98 -6.67 -16.69
CA ASP A 256 21.76 -7.46 -16.76
C ASP A 256 22.10 -8.79 -17.45
N PRO A 257 22.02 -9.92 -16.73
CA PRO A 257 22.49 -11.20 -17.25
C PRO A 257 21.52 -11.86 -18.24
N ASP A 258 20.25 -11.48 -18.26
CA ASP A 258 19.20 -12.10 -19.05
C ASP A 258 18.50 -11.17 -20.04
N SER A 259 18.77 -9.86 -19.99
CA SER A 259 18.21 -8.86 -20.91
C SER A 259 19.28 -8.02 -21.61
N GLU A 260 19.14 -7.84 -22.93
CA GLU A 260 20.02 -6.95 -23.73
C GLU A 260 19.41 -5.57 -23.99
N THR A 261 18.15 -5.36 -23.61
CA THR A 261 17.39 -4.14 -23.91
C THR A 261 16.84 -3.50 -22.64
N HIS A 262 17.02 -2.19 -22.53
CA HIS A 262 16.63 -1.43 -21.34
C HIS A 262 15.91 -0.14 -21.69
N ALA A 263 14.93 0.21 -20.87
CA ALA A 263 14.32 1.52 -20.83
C ALA A 263 14.90 2.33 -19.66
N TYR A 264 15.21 3.60 -19.90
CA TYR A 264 15.84 4.48 -18.92
C TYR A 264 14.87 5.57 -18.49
N ARG A 265 14.93 5.95 -17.22
CA ARG A 265 14.29 7.15 -16.70
C ARG A 265 15.22 7.82 -15.71
N TRP A 266 15.63 9.03 -16.08
CA TRP A 266 16.37 9.93 -15.23
C TRP A 266 15.42 10.94 -14.59
N ASP A 267 15.60 11.18 -13.30
CA ASP A 267 15.03 12.29 -12.56
C ASP A 267 16.19 13.14 -12.03
N PHE A 268 16.36 14.33 -12.57
CA PHE A 268 17.48 15.20 -12.20
C PHE A 268 17.24 15.95 -10.89
N GLY A 269 16.04 15.87 -10.31
CA GLY A 269 15.68 16.51 -9.05
C GLY A 269 15.41 18.02 -9.12
N ASP A 270 15.45 18.61 -10.30
CA ASP A 270 15.05 20.00 -10.58
C ASP A 270 13.70 20.10 -11.34
N GLY A 271 12.96 18.99 -11.37
CA GLY A 271 11.68 18.86 -12.09
C GLY A 271 11.83 18.49 -13.56
N VAL A 272 13.05 18.25 -14.05
CA VAL A 272 13.31 17.75 -15.42
C VAL A 272 13.68 16.26 -15.38
N SER A 273 13.24 15.53 -16.41
CA SER A 273 13.55 14.11 -16.61
C SER A 273 14.11 13.84 -18.01
N SER A 274 14.68 12.65 -18.20
CA SER A 274 15.11 12.14 -19.51
C SER A 274 14.87 10.64 -19.64
N GLU A 275 14.64 10.16 -20.86
CA GLU A 275 14.55 8.74 -21.22
C GLU A 275 15.77 8.26 -22.03
N GLU A 276 16.75 9.13 -22.26
CA GLU A 276 18.00 8.75 -22.93
C GLU A 276 18.88 7.90 -21.98
N ALA A 277 19.64 6.96 -22.55
CA ALA A 277 20.56 6.13 -21.76
C ALA A 277 21.63 6.98 -21.05
N ASP A 278 22.29 7.87 -21.80
CA ASP A 278 23.39 8.71 -21.34
C ASP A 278 23.09 10.21 -21.63
N PRO A 279 22.22 10.86 -20.83
CA PRO A 279 21.79 12.23 -21.10
C PRO A 279 22.82 13.26 -20.67
N VAL A 280 22.75 14.43 -21.31
CA VAL A 280 23.39 15.66 -20.80
C VAL A 280 22.30 16.58 -20.25
N HIS A 281 22.43 16.98 -18.99
CA HIS A 281 21.51 17.91 -18.34
C HIS A 281 22.21 19.19 -17.90
N GLU A 282 21.52 20.33 -18.02
CA GLU A 282 22.03 21.64 -17.58
C GLU A 282 21.28 22.10 -16.33
N PHE A 283 21.94 22.04 -15.17
CA PHE A 283 21.39 22.57 -13.92
C PHE A 283 21.53 24.09 -13.87
N LEU A 284 20.45 24.77 -13.49
CA LEU A 284 20.51 26.20 -13.20
C LEU A 284 21.00 26.40 -11.77
N ALA A 285 22.21 26.93 -11.63
CA ALA A 285 22.78 27.34 -10.36
C ALA A 285 22.07 28.62 -9.86
N LEU A 286 20.89 28.44 -9.27
CA LEU A 286 20.11 29.50 -8.61
C LEU A 286 20.56 29.70 -7.15
N ALA A 287 20.92 28.61 -6.46
CA ALA A 287 21.38 28.52 -5.06
C ALA A 287 22.18 27.21 -4.84
N HIS A 288 22.78 26.98 -3.65
CA HIS A 288 23.29 25.64 -3.33
C HIS A 288 22.11 24.68 -3.20
N HIS A 289 21.98 23.85 -4.20
CA HIS A 289 21.21 22.63 -4.12
C HIS A 289 22.16 21.52 -4.51
N THR A 290 22.35 20.58 -3.58
CA THR A 290 22.77 19.26 -3.98
C THR A 290 21.51 18.61 -4.53
N TYR A 291 21.57 18.20 -5.79
CA TYR A 291 20.47 17.49 -6.42
C TYR A 291 20.72 16.00 -6.25
N THR A 292 19.76 15.30 -5.65
CA THR A 292 19.70 13.85 -5.73
C THR A 292 19.19 13.48 -7.12
N VAL A 293 20.10 13.06 -8.00
CA VAL A 293 19.77 12.57 -9.34
C VAL A 293 19.48 11.08 -9.23
N GLY A 294 18.28 10.67 -9.66
CA GLY A 294 17.87 9.27 -9.70
C GLY A 294 17.90 8.70 -11.11
N LEU A 295 18.34 7.46 -11.23
CA LEU A 295 18.24 6.61 -12.41
C LEU A 295 17.34 5.42 -12.09
N LEU A 296 16.36 5.16 -12.96
CA LEU A 296 15.59 3.93 -13.00
C LEU A 296 15.83 3.26 -14.36
N VAL A 297 16.25 2.01 -14.36
CA VAL A 297 16.46 1.18 -15.54
C VAL A 297 15.48 0.02 -15.48
N ARG A 298 14.72 -0.21 -16.54
CA ARG A 298 13.80 -1.35 -16.65
C ARG A 298 14.17 -2.26 -17.80
N ASP A 299 14.07 -3.56 -17.58
CA ASP A 299 14.20 -4.57 -18.63
C ASP A 299 12.87 -4.80 -19.38
N GLU A 300 12.84 -5.74 -20.33
CA GLU A 300 11.61 -6.13 -21.03
C GLU A 300 10.59 -6.89 -20.16
N GLY A 301 11.03 -7.48 -19.04
CA GLY A 301 10.18 -8.14 -18.05
C GLY A 301 9.47 -7.16 -17.11
N GLY A 302 9.89 -5.88 -17.15
CA GLY A 302 9.41 -4.81 -16.30
C GLY A 302 10.14 -4.72 -14.95
N LEU A 303 11.09 -5.63 -14.67
CA LEU A 303 11.93 -5.54 -13.48
C LEU A 303 12.83 -4.32 -13.57
N ALA A 304 13.30 -3.85 -12.43
CA ALA A 304 13.90 -2.53 -12.35
C ALA A 304 15.15 -2.49 -11.46
N GLY A 305 16.19 -1.86 -11.98
CA GLY A 305 17.37 -1.43 -11.26
C GLY A 305 17.32 0.07 -11.02
N SER A 306 17.85 0.54 -9.90
CA SER A 306 17.94 1.97 -9.62
C SER A 306 19.26 2.32 -8.97
N ASP A 307 19.69 3.55 -9.18
CA ASP A 307 20.80 4.15 -8.46
C ASP A 307 20.55 5.65 -8.28
N THR A 308 21.24 6.27 -7.33
CA THR A 308 21.21 7.71 -7.15
C THR A 308 22.61 8.29 -7.02
N CYS A 309 22.77 9.55 -7.41
CA CYS A 309 24.01 10.28 -7.16
C CYS A 309 23.72 11.72 -6.76
N GLN A 310 24.61 12.24 -5.92
CA GLN A 310 24.53 13.61 -5.43
C GLN A 310 25.34 14.54 -6.35
N VAL A 311 24.65 15.53 -6.93
CA VAL A 311 25.23 16.53 -7.83
C VAL A 311 25.23 17.88 -7.16
N ARG A 312 26.41 18.42 -6.88
CA ARG A 312 26.55 19.73 -6.24
C ARG A 312 26.81 20.85 -7.24
N VAL A 313 25.98 21.88 -7.15
CA VAL A 313 26.14 23.15 -7.88
C VAL A 313 26.44 24.28 -6.84
N ASP A 314 27.42 25.15 -7.11
CA ASP A 314 28.12 26.08 -6.17
C ASP A 314 27.26 27.31 -5.64
N PRO A 315 27.74 28.27 -4.78
CA PRO A 315 27.11 28.60 -3.48
C PRO A 315 25.99 29.64 -3.29
N GLY A 316 24.93 29.28 -2.51
CA GLY A 316 23.88 30.16 -1.93
C GLY A 316 22.83 29.41 -1.06
N ALA A 317 21.99 30.06 -0.23
CA ALA A 317 20.92 29.38 0.55
C ALA A 317 19.68 29.10 -0.33
N GLY A 318 19.21 27.85 -0.33
CA GLY A 318 18.20 27.33 -1.26
C GLY A 318 16.73 27.48 -0.86
N ASP A 319 15.83 26.94 -1.68
CA ASP A 319 14.35 26.93 -1.52
C ASP A 319 13.85 25.90 -0.48
N LEU A 320 14.66 25.57 0.52
CA LEU A 320 14.32 24.66 1.63
C LEU A 320 13.85 25.45 2.87
N PRO A 321 12.97 24.88 3.73
CA PRO A 321 12.40 23.52 3.64
C PRO A 321 11.31 23.39 2.57
N ILE A 322 11.19 22.21 1.97
CA ILE A 322 9.98 21.82 1.22
C ILE A 322 8.90 21.35 2.18
N THR A 323 7.66 21.41 1.75
CA THR A 323 6.51 20.90 2.51
C THR A 323 5.82 19.73 1.81
N VAL A 324 5.47 18.70 2.58
CA VAL A 324 4.76 17.51 2.10
C VAL A 324 3.48 17.33 2.90
N ASN A 325 2.33 17.42 2.25
CA ASN A 325 1.02 17.20 2.85
C ASN A 325 0.57 15.75 2.73
N PHE A 326 -0.02 15.24 3.80
CA PHE A 326 -0.68 13.94 3.88
C PHE A 326 -2.14 14.15 4.30
N VAL A 327 -3.03 13.45 3.62
CA VAL A 327 -4.45 13.38 3.98
C VAL A 327 -4.88 11.93 4.18
N GLY A 328 -6.01 11.76 4.86
CA GLY A 328 -6.62 10.47 5.12
C GLY A 328 -7.19 9.76 3.89
N ASP A 329 -8.04 8.78 4.16
CA ASP A 329 -8.57 7.86 3.14
C ASP A 329 -9.43 8.60 2.11
N VAL A 330 -9.16 8.35 0.82
CA VAL A 330 -9.86 8.94 -0.33
C VAL A 330 -10.60 7.85 -1.10
N PHE A 331 -11.92 7.99 -1.15
CA PHE A 331 -12.85 7.12 -1.86
C PHE A 331 -13.93 7.98 -2.57
N THR A 332 -14.01 7.90 -3.90
CA THR A 332 -14.96 8.73 -4.71
C THR A 332 -16.09 7.93 -5.36
N GLY A 333 -16.35 6.71 -4.88
CA GLY A 333 -17.42 5.85 -5.39
C GLY A 333 -18.77 6.06 -4.71
N ARG A 334 -19.70 5.11 -4.90
CA ARG A 334 -21.03 5.06 -4.25
C ARG A 334 -21.79 6.40 -4.28
N GLY A 335 -22.07 7.00 -3.12
CA GLY A 335 -22.91 8.18 -2.95
C GLY A 335 -22.43 9.40 -3.74
N TYR A 336 -21.14 9.45 -4.06
CA TYR A 336 -20.57 10.51 -4.88
C TYR A 336 -20.98 10.42 -6.35
N GLU A 337 -20.90 9.24 -6.97
CA GLU A 337 -21.06 9.06 -8.42
C GLU A 337 -22.41 8.49 -8.85
N ASN A 338 -23.22 8.00 -7.91
CA ASN A 338 -24.58 7.51 -8.15
C ASN A 338 -25.49 8.62 -8.70
N HIS A 339 -26.63 8.22 -9.29
CA HIS A 339 -27.54 9.19 -9.89
C HIS A 339 -28.07 10.21 -8.85
N GLY A 340 -27.89 11.51 -9.13
CA GLY A 340 -28.17 12.61 -8.20
C GLY A 340 -27.12 12.80 -7.10
N GLY A 341 -25.99 12.09 -7.19
CA GLY A 341 -24.83 12.26 -6.31
C GLY A 341 -24.06 13.56 -6.58
N ILE A 342 -23.05 13.81 -5.75
CA ILE A 342 -22.26 15.05 -5.78
C ILE A 342 -21.54 15.22 -7.12
N ILE A 343 -20.91 14.16 -7.65
CA ILE A 343 -20.12 14.22 -8.88
C ILE A 343 -21.02 14.53 -10.09
N GLU A 344 -22.19 13.90 -10.20
CA GLU A 344 -23.12 14.17 -11.32
C GLU A 344 -23.71 15.60 -11.24
N THR A 345 -23.87 16.14 -10.03
CA THR A 345 -24.55 17.42 -9.81
C THR A 345 -23.60 18.62 -9.82
N TYR A 346 -22.43 18.48 -9.22
CA TYR A 346 -21.48 19.56 -8.92
C TYR A 346 -20.10 19.37 -9.54
N GLY A 347 -19.81 18.19 -10.12
CA GLY A 347 -18.48 17.83 -10.62
C GLY A 347 -17.62 17.15 -9.55
N ILE A 348 -16.54 16.48 -9.99
CA ILE A 348 -15.60 15.80 -9.11
C ILE A 348 -14.76 16.80 -8.29
N GLU A 349 -14.51 17.97 -8.87
CA GLU A 349 -13.75 19.08 -8.29
C GLU A 349 -14.37 19.59 -6.99
N ALA A 350 -15.70 19.51 -6.87
CA ALA A 350 -16.44 19.94 -5.68
C ALA A 350 -16.03 19.19 -4.41
N LEU A 351 -15.47 17.98 -4.53
CA LEU A 351 -15.00 17.19 -3.38
C LEU A 351 -13.71 17.77 -2.76
N PHE A 352 -12.93 18.54 -3.53
CA PHE A 352 -11.62 19.02 -3.11
C PHE A 352 -11.52 20.55 -3.08
N GLU A 353 -12.34 21.26 -3.86
CA GLU A 353 -12.31 22.73 -3.98
C GLU A 353 -12.23 23.45 -2.62
N PRO A 354 -13.00 23.07 -1.58
CA PRO A 354 -12.95 23.77 -0.30
C PRO A 354 -11.65 23.58 0.47
N THR A 355 -10.91 22.48 0.24
CA THR A 355 -9.67 22.17 0.94
C THR A 355 -8.41 22.61 0.19
N ILE A 356 -8.50 23.02 -1.07
CA ILE A 356 -7.36 23.59 -1.85
C ILE A 356 -6.56 24.71 -1.12
N PRO A 357 -7.13 25.50 -0.19
CA PRO A 357 -6.32 26.47 0.57
C PRO A 357 -5.41 25.86 1.65
N ILE A 358 -5.70 24.65 2.15
CA ILE A 358 -4.92 23.96 3.20
C ILE A 358 -4.28 22.65 2.68
N PHE A 359 -4.70 22.21 1.50
CA PHE A 359 -4.20 21.07 0.73
C PHE A 359 -3.79 21.56 -0.67
N GLY A 360 -3.40 20.70 -1.60
CA GLY A 360 -3.13 21.08 -3.00
C GLY A 360 -2.05 22.16 -3.12
N ASN A 361 -2.44 23.42 -3.37
CA ASN A 361 -1.48 24.52 -3.52
C ASN A 361 -0.81 24.97 -2.20
N ALA A 362 -1.20 24.39 -1.07
CA ALA A 362 -0.65 24.72 0.25
C ALA A 362 0.72 24.08 0.53
N ALA A 363 1.12 23.05 -0.21
CA ALA A 363 2.41 22.37 -0.06
C ALA A 363 3.09 22.13 -1.41
N ASP A 364 4.36 21.74 -1.36
CA ASP A 364 5.15 21.38 -2.55
C ASP A 364 4.79 20.00 -3.08
N VAL A 365 4.42 19.07 -2.19
CA VAL A 365 4.02 17.69 -2.52
C VAL A 365 2.76 17.32 -1.75
N ASN A 366 1.78 16.70 -2.39
CA ASN A 366 0.56 16.21 -1.74
C ASN A 366 0.40 14.69 -1.90
N VAL A 367 0.05 14.03 -0.79
CA VAL A 367 0.01 12.57 -0.67
C VAL A 367 -1.30 12.10 -0.04
N CYS A 368 -1.88 11.01 -0.55
CA CYS A 368 -3.06 10.39 0.05
C CYS A 368 -3.09 8.86 -0.07
N ASN A 369 -3.98 8.22 0.70
CA ASN A 369 -4.36 6.82 0.48
C ASN A 369 -5.56 6.74 -0.46
N LEU A 370 -5.38 6.10 -1.60
CA LEU A 370 -6.43 5.90 -2.61
C LEU A 370 -7.12 4.56 -2.38
N GLU A 371 -8.17 4.57 -1.57
CA GLU A 371 -8.84 3.36 -1.07
C GLU A 371 -9.98 2.91 -1.99
N CYS A 372 -9.70 2.81 -3.29
CA CYS A 372 -10.69 2.43 -4.28
C CYS A 372 -10.06 1.95 -5.60
N SER A 373 -10.73 1.02 -6.27
CA SER A 373 -10.46 0.73 -7.68
C SER A 373 -11.15 1.76 -8.59
N TYR A 374 -10.39 2.47 -9.43
CA TYR A 374 -10.90 3.34 -10.49
C TYR A 374 -11.01 2.55 -11.79
N THR A 375 -12.14 1.87 -11.97
CA THR A 375 -12.26 0.83 -12.99
C THR A 375 -13.66 0.72 -13.58
N ASP A 376 -13.73 0.41 -14.87
CA ASP A 376 -14.92 -0.11 -15.55
C ASP A 376 -14.75 -1.56 -16.02
N ARG A 377 -13.64 -2.20 -15.63
CA ARG A 377 -13.21 -3.56 -15.94
C ARG A 377 -13.25 -4.47 -14.71
N GLY A 378 -13.01 -5.77 -14.94
CA GLY A 378 -13.00 -6.78 -13.90
C GLY A 378 -14.38 -7.10 -13.31
N THR A 379 -14.39 -8.04 -12.38
CA THR A 379 -15.58 -8.45 -11.62
C THR A 379 -15.32 -8.29 -10.13
N PRO A 380 -16.35 -8.00 -9.31
CA PRO A 380 -16.20 -7.96 -7.86
C PRO A 380 -15.46 -9.19 -7.34
N HIS A 381 -14.47 -8.95 -6.48
CA HIS A 381 -13.70 -10.00 -5.84
C HIS A 381 -14.67 -10.98 -5.15
N PRO A 382 -14.59 -12.29 -5.41
CA PRO A 382 -15.65 -13.24 -5.04
C PRO A 382 -15.85 -13.33 -3.52
N THR A 383 -14.82 -12.96 -2.76
CA THR A 383 -14.83 -12.91 -1.29
C THR A 383 -14.67 -11.52 -0.74
N LYS A 384 -15.39 -10.56 -1.30
CA LYS A 384 -15.60 -9.29 -0.59
C LYS A 384 -17.09 -9.00 -0.48
N SER A 385 -17.56 -8.86 0.76
CA SER A 385 -18.92 -8.39 1.06
C SER A 385 -19.07 -6.90 0.77
N VAL A 386 -17.96 -6.16 0.86
CA VAL A 386 -17.87 -4.74 0.53
C VAL A 386 -16.83 -4.56 -0.56
N VAL A 387 -17.28 -4.10 -1.72
CA VAL A 387 -16.41 -3.74 -2.86
C VAL A 387 -16.54 -2.26 -3.20
N PHE A 388 -15.41 -1.58 -3.34
CA PHE A 388 -15.28 -0.18 -3.65
C PHE A 388 -14.85 0.01 -5.08
N ARG A 389 -15.67 0.77 -5.82
CA ARG A 389 -15.40 1.17 -7.19
C ARG A 389 -15.72 2.64 -7.37
N SER A 390 -14.86 3.32 -8.11
CA SER A 390 -15.18 4.59 -8.73
C SER A 390 -15.05 4.48 -10.24
N ARG A 391 -15.82 5.29 -10.98
CA ARG A 391 -15.68 5.37 -12.44
C ARG A 391 -14.26 5.84 -12.80
N PRO A 392 -13.65 5.29 -13.86
CA PRO A 392 -12.31 5.71 -14.31
C PRO A 392 -12.16 7.23 -14.48
N GLU A 393 -13.19 7.92 -14.97
CA GLU A 393 -13.12 9.37 -15.21
C GLU A 393 -12.99 10.21 -13.94
N ASN A 394 -13.38 9.67 -12.78
CA ASN A 394 -13.30 10.37 -11.51
C ASN A 394 -11.86 10.53 -11.00
N ILE A 395 -10.88 9.86 -11.61
CA ILE A 395 -9.46 10.07 -11.30
C ILE A 395 -9.03 11.52 -11.55
N ALA A 396 -9.75 12.27 -12.38
CA ALA A 396 -9.55 13.71 -12.58
C ALA A 396 -9.68 14.52 -11.27
N GLY A 397 -10.38 14.00 -10.26
CA GLY A 397 -10.40 14.60 -8.93
C GLY A 397 -9.04 14.61 -8.23
N ILE A 398 -8.26 13.54 -8.41
CA ILE A 398 -6.91 13.39 -7.86
C ILE A 398 -5.97 14.42 -8.50
N GLU A 399 -6.05 14.59 -9.83
CA GLU A 399 -5.33 15.63 -10.55
C GLU A 399 -5.75 17.04 -10.09
N TYR A 400 -7.06 17.31 -9.99
CA TYR A 400 -7.58 18.61 -9.55
C TYR A 400 -7.13 18.97 -8.13
N ALA A 401 -7.11 17.99 -7.23
CA ALA A 401 -6.68 18.17 -5.86
C ALA A 401 -5.16 18.41 -5.72
N GLY A 402 -4.41 18.22 -6.81
CA GLY A 402 -2.97 18.42 -6.86
C GLY A 402 -2.18 17.33 -6.14
N VAL A 403 -2.71 16.10 -6.11
CA VAL A 403 -2.03 14.94 -5.52
C VAL A 403 -0.87 14.50 -6.42
N ASP A 404 0.29 14.30 -5.80
CA ASP A 404 1.54 13.94 -6.47
C ASP A 404 1.87 12.45 -6.30
N VAL A 405 1.54 11.89 -5.13
CA VAL A 405 1.80 10.49 -4.78
C VAL A 405 0.58 9.89 -4.08
N VAL A 406 0.25 8.64 -4.39
CA VAL A 406 -0.75 7.87 -3.66
C VAL A 406 -0.17 6.57 -3.11
N THR A 407 -0.67 6.11 -1.97
CA THR A 407 -0.58 4.68 -1.65
C THR A 407 -1.84 3.98 -2.16
N THR A 408 -1.63 2.84 -2.82
CA THR A 408 -2.66 1.87 -3.18
C THR A 408 -2.51 0.58 -2.37
N GLY A 409 -1.57 0.53 -1.42
CA GLY A 409 -1.38 -0.57 -0.48
C GLY A 409 -2.46 -0.61 0.57
N ASN A 410 -3.68 -0.90 0.14
CA ASN A 410 -4.87 -1.04 0.97
C ASN A 410 -5.72 -2.23 0.50
N ASN A 411 -6.65 -2.67 1.32
CA ASN A 411 -7.49 -3.83 1.05
C ASN A 411 -8.50 -3.63 -0.08
N HIS A 412 -8.66 -2.41 -0.62
CA HIS A 412 -9.67 -2.08 -1.63
C HIS A 412 -9.13 -1.93 -3.06
N ILE A 413 -7.81 -2.04 -3.25
CA ILE A 413 -7.18 -1.92 -4.58
C ILE A 413 -7.50 -3.08 -5.54
N ILE A 414 -7.77 -4.27 -5.00
CA ILE A 414 -8.04 -5.49 -5.79
C ILE A 414 -9.51 -5.92 -5.73
N ASP A 415 -10.41 -5.01 -5.35
CA ASP A 415 -11.86 -5.28 -5.24
C ASP A 415 -12.52 -5.73 -6.54
N TYR A 416 -11.90 -5.45 -7.68
CA TYR A 416 -12.35 -5.87 -9.01
C TYR A 416 -11.33 -6.78 -9.71
N GLY A 417 -10.50 -7.47 -8.93
CA GLY A 417 -9.45 -8.35 -9.42
C GLY A 417 -8.32 -7.62 -10.13
N GLU A 418 -7.45 -8.40 -10.80
CA GLU A 418 -6.26 -7.88 -11.48
C GLU A 418 -6.58 -6.82 -12.53
N GLU A 419 -7.63 -7.01 -13.34
CA GLU A 419 -8.01 -6.05 -14.37
C GLU A 419 -8.36 -4.66 -13.79
N GLY A 420 -9.08 -4.64 -12.66
CA GLY A 420 -9.48 -3.40 -12.00
C GLY A 420 -8.32 -2.68 -11.33
N MET A 421 -7.45 -3.44 -10.66
CA MET A 421 -6.19 -2.92 -10.12
C MET A 421 -5.32 -2.35 -11.23
N ALA A 422 -5.06 -3.12 -12.30
CA ALA A 422 -4.21 -2.70 -13.40
C ALA A 422 -4.72 -1.44 -14.11
N GLN A 423 -6.04 -1.30 -14.30
CA GLN A 423 -6.62 -0.07 -14.85
C GLN A 423 -6.39 1.12 -13.91
N THR A 424 -6.54 0.95 -12.61
CA THR A 424 -6.32 2.00 -11.61
C THR A 424 -4.87 2.48 -11.63
N LEU A 425 -3.90 1.55 -11.58
CA LEU A 425 -2.46 1.88 -11.62
C LEU A 425 -2.09 2.57 -12.94
N HIS A 426 -2.65 2.11 -14.07
CA HIS A 426 -2.41 2.74 -15.37
C HIS A 426 -2.96 4.17 -15.46
N LEU A 427 -4.11 4.45 -14.84
CA LEU A 427 -4.65 5.81 -14.79
C LEU A 427 -3.72 6.74 -14.00
N LEU A 428 -3.20 6.29 -12.85
CA LEU A 428 -2.22 7.03 -12.04
C LEU A 428 -0.94 7.31 -12.83
N ASP A 429 -0.40 6.29 -13.51
CA ASP A 429 0.75 6.42 -14.41
C ASP A 429 0.50 7.46 -15.51
N SER A 430 -0.69 7.47 -16.12
CA SER A 430 -1.03 8.41 -17.20
C SER A 430 -1.14 9.86 -16.74
N LEU A 431 -1.42 10.09 -15.46
CA LEU A 431 -1.47 11.42 -14.84
C LEU A 431 -0.08 11.86 -14.32
N GLY A 432 0.88 10.95 -14.26
CA GLY A 432 2.18 11.20 -13.61
C GLY A 432 2.12 11.23 -12.09
N VAL A 433 1.07 10.65 -11.49
CA VAL A 433 0.94 10.48 -10.04
C VAL A 433 1.73 9.23 -9.63
N GLY A 434 2.71 9.40 -8.74
CA GLY A 434 3.46 8.28 -8.19
C GLY A 434 2.56 7.35 -7.38
N HIS A 435 2.77 6.05 -7.44
CA HIS A 435 1.97 5.08 -6.67
C HIS A 435 2.81 3.93 -6.14
N SER A 436 2.41 3.40 -4.99
CA SER A 436 3.10 2.30 -4.30
C SER A 436 2.11 1.40 -3.55
N GLY A 437 2.53 0.15 -3.29
CA GLY A 437 1.82 -0.78 -2.41
C GLY A 437 0.87 -1.77 -3.07
N ALA A 438 0.79 -1.81 -4.40
CA ALA A 438 0.06 -2.84 -5.13
C ALA A 438 0.72 -3.18 -6.47
N GLY A 439 0.57 -4.43 -6.92
CA GLY A 439 1.23 -4.89 -8.13
C GLY A 439 0.74 -6.24 -8.63
N THR A 440 1.18 -6.62 -9.83
CA THR A 440 0.85 -7.91 -10.46
C THR A 440 1.47 -9.11 -9.73
N ASN A 441 2.47 -8.86 -8.89
CA ASN A 441 3.05 -9.80 -7.95
C ASN A 441 3.68 -9.03 -6.78
N GLU A 442 4.22 -9.78 -5.83
CA GLU A 442 4.85 -9.22 -4.62
C GLU A 442 6.01 -8.26 -4.93
N TYR A 443 6.88 -8.59 -5.90
CA TYR A 443 7.99 -7.72 -6.30
C TYR A 443 7.49 -6.32 -6.67
N PHE A 444 6.49 -6.24 -7.57
CA PHE A 444 5.94 -4.95 -7.99
C PHE A 444 5.17 -4.24 -6.89
N ALA A 445 4.50 -4.99 -6.01
CA ALA A 445 3.74 -4.41 -4.91
C ALA A 445 4.66 -3.72 -3.88
N LEU A 446 5.86 -4.26 -3.65
CA LEU A 446 6.84 -3.73 -2.68
C LEU A 446 7.69 -2.58 -3.22
N LEU A 447 7.60 -2.23 -4.50
CA LEU A 447 8.41 -1.14 -5.06
C LEU A 447 8.00 0.23 -4.45
N PRO A 448 8.98 1.08 -4.09
CA PRO A 448 8.71 2.46 -3.70
C PRO A 448 8.25 3.31 -4.88
N ALA A 449 7.39 4.29 -4.59
CA ALA A 449 7.27 5.47 -5.43
C ALA A 449 8.34 6.47 -5.02
N PHE A 450 9.30 6.75 -5.90
CA PHE A 450 10.24 7.83 -5.70
C PHE A 450 9.68 9.15 -6.24
N TYR A 451 9.82 10.22 -5.47
CA TYR A 451 9.46 11.57 -5.87
C TYR A 451 10.54 12.55 -5.45
N THR A 452 10.99 13.41 -6.35
CA THR A 452 12.04 14.40 -6.06
C THR A 452 11.48 15.81 -6.15
N GLN A 453 11.64 16.59 -5.09
CA GLN A 453 11.20 17.98 -5.03
C GLN A 453 12.33 18.87 -4.51
N SER A 454 12.65 19.93 -5.25
CA SER A 454 13.72 20.88 -4.89
C SER A 454 15.06 20.22 -4.51
N GLY A 455 15.40 19.11 -5.19
CA GLY A 455 16.61 18.31 -4.95
C GLY A 455 16.53 17.28 -3.83
N VAL A 456 15.44 17.23 -3.05
CA VAL A 456 15.20 16.21 -2.01
C VAL A 456 14.43 15.05 -2.60
N ARG A 457 14.98 13.84 -2.53
CA ARG A 457 14.34 12.62 -3.02
C ARG A 457 13.68 11.87 -1.87
N MET A 458 12.39 11.64 -2.01
CA MET A 458 11.58 10.88 -1.05
C MET A 458 11.21 9.53 -1.63
N ALA A 459 11.25 8.48 -0.80
CA ALA A 459 10.67 7.17 -1.10
C ALA A 459 9.35 7.01 -0.36
N PHE A 460 8.29 6.67 -1.08
CA PHE A 460 6.99 6.33 -0.52
C PHE A 460 6.73 4.82 -0.67
N LEU A 461 6.54 4.15 0.45
CA LEU A 461 6.29 2.71 0.54
C LEU A 461 4.86 2.48 1.04
N GLY A 462 4.10 1.57 0.43
CA GLY A 462 2.72 1.29 0.79
C GLY A 462 2.54 -0.18 1.19
N GLU A 463 1.94 -0.48 2.35
CA GLU A 463 1.67 -1.88 2.76
C GLU A 463 0.37 -2.02 3.56
N CYS A 464 -0.25 -3.20 3.51
CA CYS A 464 -1.53 -3.48 4.16
C CYS A 464 -1.53 -4.83 4.91
N ASN A 465 -2.22 -4.89 6.07
CA ASN A 465 -2.41 -6.14 6.82
C ASN A 465 -3.84 -6.70 6.74
N ARG A 466 -4.71 -6.06 5.96
CA ARG A 466 -6.13 -6.41 5.78
C ARG A 466 -6.32 -7.36 4.61
N THR A 467 -5.95 -8.61 4.84
CA THR A 467 -5.87 -9.67 3.83
C THR A 467 -7.19 -10.35 3.53
N GLY A 468 -8.22 -10.16 4.37
CA GLY A 468 -9.47 -10.92 4.32
C GLY A 468 -9.38 -12.28 5.02
N ARG A 469 -8.25 -12.58 5.69
CA ARG A 469 -8.01 -13.83 6.41
C ARG A 469 -8.82 -13.94 7.70
N GLU A 470 -9.27 -12.84 8.30
CA GLU A 470 -9.95 -12.82 9.60
C GLU A 470 -11.21 -13.71 9.66
N TRP A 471 -11.86 -13.90 8.51
CA TRP A 471 -13.06 -14.73 8.36
C TRP A 471 -12.89 -15.88 7.35
N ASN A 472 -11.64 -16.20 7.02
CA ASN A 472 -11.27 -17.17 5.99
C ASN A 472 -11.95 -16.91 4.63
N TYR A 473 -12.03 -15.65 4.21
CA TYR A 473 -12.75 -15.28 3.00
C TYR A 473 -11.78 -15.28 1.81
N GLN A 474 -11.76 -16.40 1.07
CA GLN A 474 -10.78 -16.71 0.01
C GLN A 474 -11.29 -16.48 -1.42
N PRO A 475 -10.51 -15.87 -2.33
CA PRO A 475 -9.08 -15.66 -2.17
C PRO A 475 -8.69 -14.51 -1.25
N PHE A 476 -7.47 -14.57 -0.75
CA PHE A 476 -6.91 -13.45 0.01
C PHE A 476 -6.36 -12.37 -0.92
N LEU A 477 -6.26 -11.17 -0.37
CA LEU A 477 -6.08 -9.93 -1.13
C LEU A 477 -4.60 -9.56 -1.34
N ASP A 478 -3.69 -10.15 -0.57
CA ASP A 478 -2.25 -9.91 -0.62
C ASP A 478 -1.56 -10.48 -1.87
N ALA A 479 -0.56 -9.75 -2.39
CA ALA A 479 0.28 -10.24 -3.48
C ALA A 479 1.21 -11.38 -3.04
N ALA A 480 1.61 -12.22 -3.98
CA ALA A 480 2.65 -13.25 -3.82
C ALA A 480 3.51 -13.34 -5.09
N ALA A 481 4.48 -14.26 -5.14
CA ALA A 481 5.50 -14.31 -6.20
C ALA A 481 4.90 -14.36 -7.63
N ASN A 482 3.77 -15.04 -7.83
CA ASN A 482 3.00 -14.97 -9.08
C ASN A 482 1.49 -14.75 -8.86
N LYS A 483 1.14 -13.97 -7.83
CA LYS A 483 -0.25 -13.61 -7.53
C LYS A 483 -0.38 -12.09 -7.38
N PRO A 484 -1.33 -11.44 -8.07
CA PRO A 484 -1.58 -10.01 -7.91
C PRO A 484 -2.20 -9.68 -6.54
N GLY A 485 -1.97 -8.46 -6.07
CA GLY A 485 -2.53 -7.97 -4.81
C GLY A 485 -1.82 -6.73 -4.27
N PHE A 486 -2.16 -6.36 -3.05
CA PHE A 486 -1.40 -5.34 -2.31
C PHE A 486 -0.14 -5.93 -1.67
N ALA A 487 0.82 -5.08 -1.31
CA ALA A 487 2.00 -5.47 -0.56
C ALA A 487 1.63 -5.87 0.87
N TYR A 488 1.82 -7.15 1.20
CA TYR A 488 1.43 -7.67 2.51
C TYR A 488 2.37 -7.19 3.60
N MET A 489 1.79 -6.59 4.64
CA MET A 489 2.52 -6.06 5.78
C MET A 489 2.92 -7.16 6.75
N ILE A 490 4.11 -7.71 6.52
CA ILE A 490 4.81 -8.65 7.40
C ILE A 490 6.24 -8.15 7.63
N PRO A 491 6.90 -8.51 8.74
CA PRO A 491 8.24 -8.01 9.08
C PRO A 491 9.26 -8.08 7.95
N HIS A 492 9.24 -9.18 7.19
CA HIS A 492 10.21 -9.40 6.12
C HIS A 492 9.91 -8.58 4.84
N ASN A 493 8.63 -8.30 4.56
CA ASN A 493 8.25 -7.41 3.46
C ASN A 493 8.62 -5.96 3.79
N LEU A 494 8.32 -5.52 5.02
CA LEU A 494 8.74 -4.21 5.52
C LEU A 494 10.25 -4.01 5.45
N GLU A 495 11.01 -5.01 5.89
CA GLU A 495 12.48 -4.98 5.83
C GLU A 495 12.96 -4.87 4.38
N ALA A 496 12.50 -5.74 3.48
CA ALA A 496 12.91 -5.71 2.07
C ALA A 496 12.55 -4.38 1.38
N ALA A 497 11.37 -3.84 1.64
CA ALA A 497 10.89 -2.60 1.04
C ALA A 497 11.68 -1.38 1.53
N ILE A 498 11.96 -1.29 2.83
CA ILE A 498 12.74 -0.19 3.42
C ILE A 498 14.21 -0.28 3.03
N ASP A 499 14.82 -1.46 3.10
CA ASP A 499 16.22 -1.67 2.76
C ASP A 499 16.48 -1.35 1.28
N GLY A 500 15.58 -1.77 0.39
CA GLY A 500 15.62 -1.45 -1.04
C GLY A 500 15.46 0.04 -1.37
N ALA A 501 14.99 0.87 -0.44
CA ALA A 501 14.80 2.31 -0.63
C ALA A 501 15.85 3.18 0.10
N SER A 502 16.47 2.66 1.16
CA SER A 502 17.24 3.45 2.13
C SER A 502 18.47 4.14 1.53
N ASP A 503 19.18 3.49 0.60
CA ASP A 503 20.34 4.08 -0.09
C ASP A 503 19.95 4.93 -1.31
N LEU A 504 18.66 4.97 -1.66
CA LEU A 504 18.13 5.62 -2.87
C LEU A 504 17.27 6.86 -2.57
N ALA A 505 17.05 7.21 -1.30
CA ALA A 505 16.25 8.36 -0.90
C ALA A 505 16.88 9.12 0.27
N ASP A 506 16.60 10.42 0.32
CA ASP A 506 16.99 11.29 1.43
C ASP A 506 16.00 11.14 2.61
N VAL A 507 14.75 10.78 2.33
CA VAL A 507 13.69 10.53 3.32
C VAL A 507 12.86 9.31 2.91
N VAL A 508 12.71 8.33 3.80
CA VAL A 508 11.88 7.13 3.60
C VAL A 508 10.57 7.26 4.38
N ILE A 509 9.45 7.27 3.65
CA ILE A 509 8.10 7.45 4.19
C ILE A 509 7.30 6.16 3.97
N VAL A 510 6.85 5.54 5.06
CA VAL A 510 6.06 4.31 5.02
C VAL A 510 4.59 4.61 5.31
N GLN A 511 3.72 4.31 4.35
CA GLN A 511 2.27 4.43 4.42
C GLN A 511 1.64 3.05 4.65
N LEU A 512 1.10 2.85 5.85
CA LEU A 512 0.52 1.58 6.28
C LEU A 512 -1.00 1.65 6.24
N HIS A 513 -1.65 0.55 5.87
CA HIS A 513 -3.11 0.40 5.93
C HIS A 513 -3.46 -0.72 6.93
N SER A 514 -3.67 -0.33 8.19
CA SER A 514 -3.82 -1.25 9.33
C SER A 514 -4.63 -0.69 10.50
N GLY A 515 -4.98 -1.56 11.44
CA GLY A 515 -5.74 -1.20 12.65
C GLY A 515 -7.25 -1.33 12.46
N ILE A 516 -8.03 -1.35 13.53
CA ILE A 516 -9.45 -1.73 13.46
C ILE A 516 -10.30 -0.52 13.00
N GLU A 517 -11.24 -0.74 12.09
CA GLU A 517 -12.18 0.28 11.62
C GLU A 517 -12.99 0.91 12.77
N TYR A 518 -13.22 2.23 12.71
CA TYR A 518 -14.13 3.00 13.56
C TYR A 518 -13.81 3.02 15.07
N GLN A 519 -12.56 2.78 15.46
CA GLN A 519 -12.17 2.62 16.85
C GLN A 519 -12.04 3.97 17.63
N THR A 520 -12.85 4.27 18.69
CA THR A 520 -12.72 5.43 19.65
C THR A 520 -13.06 5.27 21.20
N ALA A 521 -12.11 5.10 22.17
CA ALA A 521 -12.14 5.10 23.70
C ALA A 521 -11.84 3.81 24.62
N PRO A 522 -11.54 3.94 25.95
CA PRO A 522 -10.48 3.17 26.66
C PRO A 522 -10.81 1.75 27.19
N PRO A 523 -9.79 0.95 27.65
CA PRO A 523 -9.99 -0.36 28.29
C PRO A 523 -10.51 -0.23 29.74
N GLY A 524 -11.56 -1.00 30.06
CA GLY A 524 -11.88 -1.33 31.45
C GLY A 524 -10.85 -2.31 32.02
N LYS A 525 -10.42 -2.11 33.27
CA LYS A 525 -9.58 -3.09 33.97
C LYS A 525 -10.36 -4.39 34.20
N GLY A 526 -10.13 -5.41 33.38
CA GLY A 526 -10.65 -6.75 33.64
C GLY A 526 -10.75 -7.61 32.39
N GLY A 527 -9.79 -8.53 32.27
CA GLY A 527 -9.83 -9.85 31.63
C GLY A 527 -10.90 -10.20 30.59
N ALA A 528 -10.38 -10.72 29.48
CA ALA A 528 -10.95 -11.74 28.59
C ALA A 528 -12.18 -11.35 27.75
N PHE A 529 -11.95 -10.80 26.56
CA PHE A 529 -12.85 -10.98 25.41
C PHE A 529 -12.02 -11.06 24.12
N ALA A 530 -11.69 -12.31 23.77
CA ALA A 530 -11.48 -12.75 22.40
C ALA A 530 -12.87 -13.04 21.79
N ALA A 531 -12.93 -12.99 20.45
CA ALA A 531 -14.09 -13.17 19.56
C ALA A 531 -14.79 -11.87 19.13
N GLU A 532 -14.38 -11.38 17.96
CA GLU A 532 -15.27 -10.66 17.05
C GLU A 532 -16.37 -11.61 16.54
N PRO A 533 -17.54 -11.09 16.13
CA PRO A 533 -18.36 -11.72 15.12
C PRO A 533 -18.55 -10.81 13.88
N PRO A 534 -18.95 -11.38 12.73
CA PRO A 534 -19.13 -10.64 11.47
C PRO A 534 -20.28 -9.62 11.53
N VAL A 535 -20.16 -8.57 10.71
CA VAL A 535 -21.04 -7.39 10.62
C VAL A 535 -22.50 -7.74 10.24
N GLU A 536 -22.79 -8.95 9.78
CA GLU A 536 -24.15 -9.39 9.47
C GLU A 536 -24.91 -10.01 10.65
N ALA A 537 -24.26 -10.20 11.81
CA ALA A 537 -24.83 -10.81 13.02
C ALA A 537 -24.95 -9.87 14.24
N MET A 538 -24.87 -8.54 14.06
CA MET A 538 -25.10 -7.61 15.17
C MET A 538 -26.60 -7.48 15.51
N GLU A 539 -27.10 -8.40 16.36
CA GLU A 539 -28.14 -8.06 17.36
C GLU A 539 -27.62 -7.09 18.44
N VAL A 540 -26.36 -6.66 18.33
CA VAL A 540 -25.73 -5.67 19.20
C VAL A 540 -26.23 -4.28 18.81
N GLY A 541 -27.43 -3.95 19.29
CA GLY A 541 -27.99 -2.61 19.15
C GLY A 541 -27.20 -1.57 19.95
N PRO A 542 -27.43 -0.27 19.71
CA PRO A 542 -26.78 0.86 20.41
C PRO A 542 -27.03 0.93 21.94
N ASN A 543 -27.64 -0.10 22.53
CA ASN A 543 -27.93 -0.24 23.96
C ASN A 543 -27.04 -1.28 24.65
N ASP A 544 -26.07 -1.89 23.96
CA ASP A 544 -25.14 -2.86 24.56
C ASP A 544 -24.05 -2.14 25.40
N PRO A 545 -23.91 -2.42 26.70
CA PRO A 545 -22.93 -1.78 27.59
C PRO A 545 -21.45 -2.11 27.29
N ASP A 546 -21.18 -3.08 26.40
CA ASP A 546 -19.84 -3.46 25.95
C ASP A 546 -19.49 -2.96 24.53
N PHE A 547 -20.40 -2.22 23.87
CA PHE A 547 -20.05 -1.45 22.67
C PHE A 547 -19.13 -0.28 23.06
N ARG A 548 -17.82 -0.50 22.95
CA ARG A 548 -16.78 0.49 23.26
C ARG A 548 -15.77 0.56 22.13
N PHE A 549 -15.99 1.54 21.28
CA PHE A 549 -14.99 2.20 20.46
C PHE A 549 -13.63 2.36 21.22
N ARG A 550 -12.44 2.16 20.60
CA ARG A 550 -11.05 2.42 21.16
C ARG A 550 -10.14 3.43 20.42
N VAL A 551 -9.58 4.47 21.08
CA VAL A 551 -8.88 5.58 20.39
C VAL A 551 -7.36 5.37 20.30
N GLU A 552 -6.86 4.29 20.89
CA GLU A 552 -5.46 3.93 20.77
C GLU A 552 -5.38 2.73 19.84
N PRO A 553 -4.45 2.72 18.88
CA PRO A 553 -4.15 1.50 18.13
C PRO A 553 -3.78 0.38 19.08
N THR A 554 -4.06 -0.86 18.68
CA THR A 554 -3.74 -2.01 19.52
C THR A 554 -2.22 -2.10 19.76
N PRO A 555 -1.76 -2.73 20.85
CA PRO A 555 -0.34 -2.94 21.08
C PRO A 555 0.37 -3.61 19.89
N ASP A 556 -0.31 -4.53 19.21
CA ASP A 556 0.23 -5.25 18.06
C ASP A 556 0.32 -4.35 16.82
N ASP A 557 -0.72 -3.55 16.53
CA ASP A 557 -0.66 -2.53 15.46
C ASP A 557 0.47 -1.52 15.70
N ARG A 558 0.65 -1.08 16.96
CA ARG A 558 1.74 -0.18 17.34
C ARG A 558 3.11 -0.84 17.18
N ALA A 559 3.25 -2.10 17.57
CA ALA A 559 4.49 -2.84 17.42
C ALA A 559 4.89 -2.95 15.94
N LEU A 560 3.93 -3.22 15.06
CA LEU A 560 4.16 -3.30 13.61
C LEU A 560 4.58 -1.94 13.01
N ARG A 561 3.93 -0.85 13.44
CA ARG A 561 4.30 0.52 13.00
C ARG A 561 5.68 0.95 13.51
N ARG A 562 6.03 0.58 14.74
CA ARG A 562 7.36 0.83 15.32
C ARG A 562 8.44 0.01 14.63
N LEU A 563 8.13 -1.22 14.22
CA LEU A 563 9.06 -2.04 13.43
C LEU A 563 9.48 -1.32 12.15
N ALA A 564 8.56 -0.69 11.41
CA ALA A 564 8.94 0.11 10.23
C ALA A 564 9.92 1.25 10.59
N ALA A 565 9.70 1.94 11.71
CA ALA A 565 10.61 2.99 12.18
C ALA A 565 11.99 2.43 12.61
N ASP A 566 12.02 1.26 13.24
CA ASP A 566 13.24 0.53 13.64
C ASP A 566 14.04 0.06 12.41
N LEU A 567 13.36 -0.35 11.34
CA LEU A 567 13.95 -0.83 10.09
C LEU A 567 14.52 0.29 9.21
N GLY A 568 14.13 1.55 9.43
CA GLY A 568 14.74 2.67 8.71
C GLY A 568 13.80 3.82 8.36
N ALA A 569 12.49 3.59 8.33
CA ALA A 569 11.52 4.63 7.94
C ALA A 569 11.67 5.91 8.78
N ASP A 570 11.73 7.08 8.15
CA ASP A 570 11.84 8.38 8.83
C ASP A 570 10.49 8.85 9.38
N VAL A 571 9.42 8.51 8.65
CA VAL A 571 8.03 8.76 9.06
C VAL A 571 7.15 7.57 8.71
N VAL A 572 6.25 7.23 9.62
CA VAL A 572 5.22 6.23 9.40
C VAL A 572 3.85 6.89 9.45
N ILE A 573 3.08 6.79 8.37
CA ILE A 573 1.72 7.31 8.26
C ILE A 573 0.78 6.11 8.14
N ASN A 574 -0.25 6.03 8.98
CA ASN A 574 -1.22 4.94 8.93
C ASN A 574 -2.62 5.41 8.49
N HIS A 575 -3.28 4.53 7.75
CA HIS A 575 -4.62 4.60 7.16
C HIS A 575 -5.46 3.41 7.62
N HIS A 576 -6.76 3.38 7.28
CA HIS A 576 -7.75 2.30 7.54
C HIS A 576 -8.72 2.51 8.73
N PRO A 577 -8.33 3.04 9.91
CA PRO A 577 -9.28 3.16 11.01
C PRO A 577 -10.50 4.06 10.73
N HIS A 578 -10.48 4.85 9.65
CA HIS A 578 -11.50 5.82 9.25
C HIS A 578 -11.84 6.92 10.27
N VAL A 579 -11.12 6.96 11.39
CA VAL A 579 -11.26 7.94 12.48
C VAL A 579 -9.88 8.47 12.87
N LEU A 580 -9.81 9.69 13.40
CA LEU A 580 -8.53 10.25 13.86
C LEU A 580 -7.93 9.44 15.02
N GLN A 581 -6.62 9.14 14.93
CA GLN A 581 -5.81 8.62 16.02
C GLN A 581 -4.61 9.54 16.25
N GLY A 582 -4.05 9.48 17.47
CA GLY A 582 -2.95 10.36 17.88
C GLY A 582 -1.62 10.09 17.18
N PHE A 583 -0.67 10.97 17.44
CA PHE A 583 0.72 10.87 17.01
C PHE A 583 1.58 10.22 18.08
N GLU A 584 2.56 9.44 17.66
CA GLU A 584 3.55 8.79 18.51
C GLU A 584 4.95 9.32 18.19
N SER A 585 5.72 9.62 19.24
CA SER A 585 7.16 9.89 19.15
C SER A 585 7.91 8.61 19.50
N TYR A 586 8.62 8.05 18.53
CA TYR A 586 9.35 6.80 18.69
C TYR A 586 10.71 6.88 18.03
N GLY A 587 11.79 6.71 18.81
CA GLY A 587 13.16 6.83 18.29
C GLY A 587 13.51 8.20 17.70
N GLY A 588 12.78 9.26 18.04
CA GLY A 588 12.91 10.59 17.43
C GLY A 588 12.18 10.75 16.09
N LYS A 589 11.40 9.74 15.67
CA LYS A 589 10.62 9.70 14.44
C LYS A 589 9.13 9.83 14.72
N LEU A 590 8.38 10.37 13.77
CA LEU A 590 6.92 10.52 13.87
C LEU A 590 6.22 9.26 13.37
N ILE A 591 5.27 8.75 14.16
CA ILE A 591 4.28 7.77 13.72
C ILE A 591 2.89 8.42 13.83
N ALA A 592 2.21 8.63 12.71
CA ALA A 592 0.82 9.09 12.67
C ALA A 592 -0.11 7.88 12.57
N HIS A 593 -0.90 7.60 13.61
CA HIS A 593 -1.64 6.33 13.70
C HIS A 593 -2.94 6.27 12.91
N SER A 594 -3.54 7.41 12.57
CA SER A 594 -4.65 7.50 11.62
C SER A 594 -4.95 8.96 11.29
N LEU A 595 -5.01 9.28 9.99
CA LEU A 595 -5.43 10.60 9.52
C LEU A 595 -6.96 10.73 9.36
N GLY A 596 -7.71 9.65 9.63
CA GLY A 596 -9.14 9.56 9.38
C GLY A 596 -9.48 9.48 7.89
N ASN A 597 -10.72 9.81 7.53
CA ASN A 597 -11.15 9.94 6.15
C ASN A 597 -10.85 11.34 5.61
N PHE A 598 -10.56 11.51 4.33
CA PHE A 598 -10.53 12.83 3.71
C PHE A 598 -11.72 13.03 2.76
N VAL A 599 -11.96 12.09 1.86
CA VAL A 599 -13.15 12.03 1.01
C VAL A 599 -13.75 10.65 1.17
N PHE A 600 -14.89 10.55 1.84
CA PHE A 600 -15.58 9.28 2.09
C PHE A 600 -17.06 9.50 2.41
N ASP A 601 -17.94 8.66 1.85
CA ASP A 601 -19.40 8.80 1.95
C ASP A 601 -20.01 8.07 3.17
N LEU A 602 -19.38 8.19 4.34
CA LEU A 602 -19.87 7.60 5.59
C LEU A 602 -20.84 8.53 6.34
N TYR A 603 -21.62 7.95 7.25
CA TYR A 603 -22.60 8.67 8.09
C TYR A 603 -22.32 8.53 9.59
N TYR A 604 -21.13 8.06 9.97
CA TYR A 604 -20.72 7.94 11.36
C TYR A 604 -20.06 9.25 11.81
N PRO A 605 -20.63 10.00 12.78
CA PRO A 605 -20.08 11.29 13.19
C PRO A 605 -18.60 11.26 13.62
N GLU A 606 -18.14 10.12 14.12
CA GLU A 606 -16.75 9.88 14.52
C GLU A 606 -15.77 9.89 13.35
N THR A 607 -16.27 9.66 12.13
CA THR A 607 -15.48 9.63 10.88
C THR A 607 -15.42 10.99 10.17
N PHE A 608 -16.13 11.99 10.68
CA PHE A 608 -16.17 13.33 10.08
C PHE A 608 -14.96 14.21 10.43
N PRO A 609 -14.39 14.18 11.65
CA PRO A 609 -13.12 14.84 11.91
C PRO A 609 -12.01 14.28 11.03
N THR A 610 -11.25 15.17 10.39
CA THR A 610 -10.09 14.83 9.58
C THR A 610 -9.01 15.89 9.70
N MET A 611 -7.89 15.72 9.00
CA MET A 611 -6.78 16.66 9.02
C MET A 611 -5.93 16.61 7.76
N VAL A 612 -5.17 17.68 7.55
CA VAL A 612 -3.99 17.70 6.70
C VAL A 612 -2.77 17.71 7.62
N LEU A 613 -1.93 16.69 7.52
CA LEU A 613 -0.62 16.63 8.20
C LEU A 613 0.44 17.13 7.22
N THR A 614 1.26 18.08 7.62
CA THR A 614 2.34 18.63 6.81
C THR A 614 3.68 18.31 7.45
N LEU A 615 4.61 17.76 6.65
CA LEU A 615 6.02 17.60 7.00
C LEU A 615 6.81 18.76 6.39
N GLU A 616 7.79 19.28 7.13
CA GLU A 616 8.79 20.24 6.64
C GLU A 616 10.11 19.48 6.47
N ILE A 617 10.68 19.43 5.27
CA ILE A 617 11.94 18.73 4.99
C ILE A 617 12.98 19.72 4.51
N ASP A 618 14.11 19.79 5.21
CA ASP A 618 15.29 20.58 4.82
C ASP A 618 16.46 19.68 4.42
N LYS A 619 17.65 20.26 4.29
CA LYS A 619 18.87 19.56 3.85
C LYS A 619 19.47 18.66 4.94
N GLU A 620 19.03 18.81 6.18
CA GLU A 620 19.42 18.00 7.33
C GLU A 620 18.42 16.84 7.57
N GLY A 621 17.28 16.83 6.87
CA GLY A 621 16.23 15.83 6.98
C GLY A 621 14.90 16.50 7.36
N ILE A 622 14.11 15.85 8.21
CA ILE A 622 12.81 16.39 8.61
C ILE A 622 12.99 17.47 9.67
N ALA A 623 12.58 18.69 9.35
CA ALA A 623 12.71 19.89 10.16
C ALA A 623 11.50 20.15 11.08
N GLY A 624 10.33 19.58 10.75
CA GLY A 624 9.12 19.84 11.52
C GLY A 624 7.86 19.19 10.98
N TYR A 625 6.80 19.31 11.78
CA TYR A 625 5.49 18.77 11.46
C TYR A 625 4.39 19.73 11.93
N THR A 626 3.40 19.99 11.08
CA THR A 626 2.22 20.79 11.41
C THR A 626 0.95 20.09 11.01
N VAL A 627 -0.18 20.43 11.66
CA VAL A 627 -1.49 19.85 11.38
C VAL A 627 -2.51 20.96 11.21
N ALA A 628 -3.27 20.91 10.13
CA ALA A 628 -4.48 21.71 9.93
C ALA A 628 -5.72 20.81 10.06
N PRO A 629 -6.70 21.14 10.93
CA PRO A 629 -7.89 20.33 11.11
C PRO A 629 -8.90 20.59 9.99
N ALA A 630 -9.63 19.55 9.62
CA ALA A 630 -10.71 19.59 8.66
C ALA A 630 -11.90 18.76 9.16
N TRP A 631 -13.04 18.95 8.52
CA TRP A 631 -14.29 18.27 8.87
C TRP A 631 -15.05 17.90 7.60
N ILE A 632 -15.57 16.67 7.53
CA ILE A 632 -16.41 16.21 6.43
C ILE A 632 -17.86 16.65 6.70
N ASP A 633 -18.35 17.60 5.90
CA ASP A 633 -19.72 18.11 5.96
C ASP A 633 -20.48 17.64 4.70
N ASP A 634 -21.54 16.86 4.90
CA ASP A 634 -22.30 16.20 3.82
C ASP A 634 -21.38 15.57 2.74
N TRP A 635 -20.40 14.78 3.21
CA TRP A 635 -19.40 14.08 2.39
C TRP A 635 -18.38 14.96 1.67
N ILE A 636 -18.38 16.28 1.90
CA ILE A 636 -17.40 17.21 1.34
C ILE A 636 -16.47 17.68 2.47
N PRO A 637 -15.16 17.44 2.40
CA PRO A 637 -14.23 17.97 3.38
C PRO A 637 -14.17 19.50 3.34
N GLN A 638 -14.14 20.11 4.52
CA GLN A 638 -14.08 21.55 4.73
C GLN A 638 -12.96 21.86 5.74
N PRO A 639 -12.19 22.95 5.57
CA PRO A 639 -11.30 23.44 6.62
C PRO A 639 -12.07 23.69 7.93
N ALA A 640 -11.65 23.07 9.03
CA ALA A 640 -12.30 23.25 10.32
C ALA A 640 -11.72 24.49 10.99
N THR A 641 -12.56 25.49 11.28
CA THR A 641 -12.13 26.77 11.85
C THR A 641 -12.80 27.05 13.20
N GLY A 642 -12.33 28.09 13.89
CA GLY A 642 -12.94 28.54 15.14
C GLY A 642 -12.88 27.47 16.25
N THR A 643 -14.00 27.28 16.96
CA THR A 643 -14.07 26.31 18.07
C THR A 643 -13.96 24.88 17.58
N LEU A 644 -14.62 24.51 16.48
CA LEU A 644 -14.55 23.15 15.94
C LEU A 644 -13.12 22.72 15.62
N GLY A 645 -12.37 23.57 14.90
CA GLY A 645 -10.97 23.28 14.57
C GLY A 645 -10.10 23.11 15.82
N ARG A 646 -10.29 23.95 16.84
CA ARG A 646 -9.54 23.84 18.11
C ARG A 646 -9.85 22.56 18.86
N GLU A 647 -11.12 22.17 18.97
CA GLU A 647 -11.52 20.93 19.64
C GLU A 647 -10.93 19.69 18.96
N ILE A 648 -10.86 19.67 17.62
CA ILE A 648 -10.19 18.60 16.87
C ILE A 648 -8.70 18.53 17.23
N LEU A 649 -8.01 19.67 17.26
CA LEU A 649 -6.58 19.74 17.57
C LEU A 649 -6.28 19.42 19.04
N ASP A 650 -7.09 19.89 19.99
CA ASP A 650 -6.97 19.57 21.41
C ASP A 650 -7.17 18.07 21.66
N ARG A 651 -8.12 17.45 20.95
CA ARG A 651 -8.36 16.01 21.01
C ARG A 651 -7.18 15.21 20.45
N LEU A 652 -6.59 15.65 19.33
CA LEU A 652 -5.35 15.07 18.80
C LEU A 652 -4.19 15.22 19.81
N ALA A 653 -4.08 16.36 20.49
CA ALA A 653 -3.07 16.57 21.52
C ALA A 653 -3.22 15.60 22.69
N ASP A 654 -4.46 15.36 23.13
CA ASP A 654 -4.79 14.39 24.17
C ASP A 654 -4.48 12.96 23.77
N TYR A 655 -4.75 12.58 22.52
CA TYR A 655 -4.42 11.25 22.00
C TYR A 655 -2.91 11.03 21.90
N SER A 656 -2.16 12.06 21.55
CA SER A 656 -0.72 11.95 21.28
C SER A 656 0.11 11.91 22.56
N ARG A 657 -0.34 12.58 23.62
CA ARG A 657 0.40 12.76 24.87
C ARG A 657 0.84 11.45 25.55
N PRO A 658 0.00 10.39 25.65
CA PRO A 658 0.41 9.10 26.19
C PRO A 658 1.45 8.37 25.33
N MET A 659 1.53 8.70 24.04
CA MET A 659 2.45 8.12 23.06
C MET A 659 3.71 8.98 22.82
N GLY A 660 3.92 9.99 23.67
CA GLY A 660 5.17 10.76 23.72
C GLY A 660 5.23 11.99 22.83
N ALA A 661 4.32 12.14 21.85
CA ALA A 661 4.25 13.35 21.02
C ALA A 661 3.44 14.46 21.71
N LEU A 662 3.86 15.71 21.52
CA LEU A 662 3.20 16.91 22.05
C LEU A 662 2.72 17.79 20.92
N LEU A 663 1.52 18.37 21.06
CA LEU A 663 0.97 19.31 20.09
C LEU A 663 0.85 20.70 20.73
N SER A 664 1.40 21.70 20.04
CA SER A 664 1.18 23.12 20.35
C SER A 664 0.06 23.66 19.50
N VAL A 665 -1.14 23.75 20.07
CA VAL A 665 -2.34 24.24 19.37
C VAL A 665 -2.34 25.77 19.35
N SER A 666 -2.44 26.36 18.16
CA SER A 666 -2.53 27.82 18.00
C SER A 666 -3.87 28.34 18.50
N ARG A 667 -3.85 29.47 19.22
CA ARG A 667 -5.07 30.15 19.69
C ARG A 667 -5.64 31.11 18.66
N GLU A 668 -4.86 31.46 17.65
CA GLU A 668 -5.20 32.47 16.63
C GLU A 668 -5.52 31.83 15.26
N GLU A 669 -4.86 30.73 14.93
CA GLU A 669 -5.03 29.99 13.66
C GLU A 669 -5.46 28.55 13.95
N PRO A 670 -6.28 27.92 13.09
CA PRO A 670 -6.65 26.52 13.24
C PRO A 670 -5.49 25.62 12.79
N ALA A 671 -4.39 25.61 13.54
CA ALA A 671 -3.23 24.79 13.26
C ALA A 671 -2.51 24.37 14.55
N ALA A 672 -1.82 23.24 14.52
CA ALA A 672 -0.95 22.79 15.61
C ALA A 672 0.43 22.37 15.08
N ARG A 673 1.49 22.65 15.85
CA ARG A 673 2.84 22.11 15.61
C ARG A 673 3.07 20.87 16.48
N ILE A 674 3.59 19.78 15.91
CA ILE A 674 3.92 18.57 16.64
C ILE A 674 5.39 18.62 17.08
N TYR A 675 5.65 18.21 18.32
CA TYR A 675 6.98 18.06 18.89
C TYR A 675 7.19 16.62 19.35
N LEU A 676 8.32 16.04 18.95
CA LEU A 676 8.70 14.67 19.30
C LEU A 676 9.53 14.60 20.60
N ASP A 677 10.17 15.71 20.98
CA ASP A 677 10.80 15.89 22.29
C ASP A 677 10.16 17.08 23.03
N ARG A 678 9.98 16.92 24.35
CA ARG A 678 9.54 17.99 25.23
C ARG A 678 10.53 19.14 25.34
N SER A 679 11.82 18.87 25.13
CA SER A 679 12.88 19.88 25.27
C SER A 679 12.83 20.93 24.15
N ASP A 680 12.31 20.55 22.99
CA ASP A 680 12.13 21.42 21.81
C ASP A 680 10.80 22.18 21.82
N ALA A 681 9.86 21.76 22.67
CA ALA A 681 8.55 22.35 22.76
C ALA A 681 8.62 23.74 23.42
N ASP A 682 7.99 24.75 22.79
CA ASP A 682 7.96 26.11 23.34
C ASP A 682 7.38 26.13 24.76
N SER A 683 7.74 27.14 25.56
CA SER A 683 7.33 27.30 26.96
C SER A 683 5.80 27.31 27.18
N THR A 684 5.02 27.54 26.12
CA THR A 684 3.56 27.45 26.07
C THR A 684 3.02 26.02 26.01
N VAL A 685 3.83 25.06 25.56
CA VAL A 685 3.52 23.61 25.56
C VAL A 685 3.72 23.01 26.95
N THR A 686 4.57 23.64 27.77
CA THR A 686 4.80 23.28 29.18
C THR A 686 3.86 24.00 30.15
N ALA A 687 2.55 23.87 29.97
CA ALA A 687 1.60 23.99 31.06
C ALA A 687 0.29 23.36 30.63
N GLY A 688 0.02 22.16 31.15
CA GLY A 688 -1.35 21.72 31.25
C GLY A 688 -2.13 22.76 32.06
N GLU A 689 -2.93 23.56 31.40
CA GLU A 689 -4.31 23.58 31.83
C GLU A 689 -4.85 22.24 31.37
N ALA A 690 -4.84 21.28 32.29
CA ALA A 690 -5.76 20.17 32.22
C ALA A 690 -7.13 20.74 31.85
N ILE A 691 -7.96 19.94 31.19
CA ILE A 691 -9.40 20.12 31.26
C ILE A 691 -9.80 19.87 32.74
N ASP A 692 -9.42 20.80 33.61
CA ASP A 692 -9.73 20.86 35.04
C ASP A 692 -11.10 21.50 35.25
N SER A 693 -11.82 21.82 34.18
CA SER A 693 -13.20 22.29 34.26
C SER A 693 -14.21 21.14 34.30
N LEU A 694 -13.85 19.98 34.84
CA LEU A 694 -14.88 19.08 35.38
C LEU A 694 -15.48 19.78 36.59
N VAL A 695 -16.72 20.25 36.46
CA VAL A 695 -17.45 20.88 37.56
C VAL A 695 -18.05 19.77 38.40
N LEU A 696 -17.71 19.72 39.69
CA LEU A 696 -18.33 18.79 40.62
C LEU A 696 -19.77 19.24 40.90
N SER A 697 -20.74 18.49 40.38
CA SER A 697 -22.18 18.76 40.58
C SER A 697 -22.89 17.47 40.94
N GLY A 698 -23.59 17.45 42.09
CA GLY A 698 -24.33 16.28 42.56
C GLY A 698 -23.48 15.05 42.92
N GLY A 699 -22.17 15.21 43.13
CA GLY A 699 -21.23 14.11 43.42
C GLY A 699 -20.59 13.47 42.19
N TYR A 700 -20.87 14.01 40.99
CA TYR A 700 -20.26 13.59 39.74
C TYR A 700 -19.42 14.72 39.14
N TRP A 701 -18.36 14.35 38.45
CA TRP A 701 -17.52 15.26 37.68
C TRP A 701 -18.15 15.42 36.28
N ILE A 702 -18.58 16.63 35.93
CA ILE A 702 -19.32 16.90 34.69
C ILE A 702 -18.53 17.93 33.86
N ALA A 703 -18.26 17.63 32.59
CA ALA A 703 -17.67 18.59 31.66
C ALA A 703 -18.67 19.73 31.35
N PRO A 704 -18.22 20.94 30.99
CA PRO A 704 -19.12 22.01 30.59
C PRO A 704 -20.01 21.54 29.42
N PRO A 705 -21.29 21.97 29.37
CA PRO A 705 -22.15 21.63 28.25
C PRO A 705 -21.56 22.14 26.93
N MET A 706 -21.49 21.27 25.91
CA MET A 706 -21.23 21.69 24.53
C MET A 706 -22.29 22.71 24.12
N GLU A 707 -21.86 23.91 23.72
CA GLU A 707 -22.72 24.83 22.98
C GLU A 707 -22.66 24.41 21.50
N LEU A 708 -23.76 23.81 21.02
CA LEU A 708 -24.00 23.45 19.62
C LEU A 708 -24.39 24.67 18.78
#